data_AF-A0A2B7ZQB6-F1
#
_entry.id   AF-A0A2B7ZQB6-F1
#
_cell.length_a   1.000
_cell.length_b   1.000
_cell.length_c   1.000
_cell.angle_alpha   90.00
_cell.angle_beta   90.00
_cell.angle_gamma   90.00
#
_symmetry.space_group_name_H-M   'P 1'
#
loop_
_entity.id
_entity.type
_entity.pdbx_description
1 polymer ?
#
loop_
_entity_poly.entity_id
_entity_poly.type
_entity_poly.pdbx_seq_one_letter_code
_entity_poly.pdbx_strand_id
1 'polypeptide(L)'
;MSMNNFATPSPSPLSSSPPPTSLISHLFSFISAFIQLSLDHLTRCCSSLRILRYINATPSKTSGGDITPSEATSVFCKSVAIPFILTMAGCLLLLRTLRSPRDWRKQSRVLLGKQPSKSNSDGGSSDDTDLSMQEKDKALDVYGRSVSSRSAHLKRNGVDDIDPGLLKKHSANISYTTPIATYPSIRTFLYPHPHIEKLPTDPSPLPLLVFIHGLGGSLTQFHPLLTSLVNVGPCFGIDLPGCGLSSFLPKSWAAYSIEALATLLAVAIDQYRDKKRGQKVVLIAHSLGCSLSTLIASSESPVILSLREHVIGLIAICPPAGPPPETKTASFRRLLYIPDQVFELFRRWDRRGGPNSSSVSRFVGESADLETKNLQLRFNQQSKTPVWRRMAWGTLPTYDNTGEAIGGLPGGKVWAGVHVPLLLIAGESDNITKPEEVTKILEYFNTGYDQHIRSNYPESQLEGEDFGARGENVNHNARPSLVEGAGRNITNNVSSTGLAKSNNATSGGKRGIKAYIFPAPASHALLYDRHTCRTLSGLIQDFFPKHIDSRLSLGWQLQHLTTSGKWDVKNLEKWKAINPVSDVIGDTFVAMKTLREVDEIHTPIPFAQKWKGKIYAVIDISHESPVYDPVQLEKGGIQYHKLPTVSKIPPTIDEVRDFVSLVSRLEEELSAVHKALPDGAPRPVLGVHCHYGFNRTGFFVASYLIEKKGFSVQGAIDEFERCRYPGIKHEHFIDTLFVRYCVGLQRASTL
;
A
#
# COMPACT_ATOMS: atom_id res chain seq x y z
N MET A 1 68.61 6.57 19.61
CA MET A 1 69.76 5.65 19.43
C MET A 1 69.31 4.25 19.83
N SER A 2 69.83 3.19 19.18
CA SER A 2 69.44 1.78 19.37
C SER A 2 67.92 1.51 19.25
N MET A 3 67.36 1.03 18.14
CA MET A 3 67.68 -0.22 17.44
C MET A 3 67.89 -1.41 18.37
N ASN A 4 66.95 -2.34 18.35
CA ASN A 4 67.18 -3.74 18.65
C ASN A 4 66.26 -4.60 17.77
N ASN A 5 66.75 -5.72 17.25
CA ASN A 5 66.06 -6.49 16.21
C ASN A 5 65.15 -7.56 16.79
N PHE A 6 63.98 -7.79 16.19
CA PHE A 6 63.28 -9.07 16.25
C PHE A 6 62.78 -9.48 14.86
N ALA A 7 62.86 -10.77 14.57
CA ALA A 7 62.87 -11.30 13.20
C ALA A 7 61.47 -11.55 12.62
N THR A 8 61.35 -11.35 11.30
CA THR A 8 60.21 -11.80 10.50
C THR A 8 60.24 -13.33 10.31
N PRO A 9 59.18 -14.08 10.61
CA PRO A 9 59.09 -15.49 10.23
C PRO A 9 58.82 -15.64 8.74
N SER A 10 59.61 -16.48 8.06
CA SER A 10 59.38 -16.91 6.68
C SER A 10 58.20 -17.91 6.58
N PRO A 11 57.45 -17.95 5.46
CA PRO A 11 56.24 -18.74 5.36
C PRO A 11 56.51 -20.26 5.24
N SER A 12 55.81 -21.05 6.05
CA SER A 12 55.74 -22.51 5.93
C SER A 12 54.95 -22.94 4.68
N PRO A 13 55.23 -24.11 4.08
CA PRO A 13 54.63 -24.53 2.82
C PRO A 13 53.14 -24.90 2.95
N LEU A 14 52.42 -24.76 1.84
CA LEU A 14 50.99 -25.08 1.69
C LEU A 14 50.70 -26.55 2.01
N SER A 15 49.73 -26.79 2.90
CA SER A 15 49.10 -28.12 3.02
C SER A 15 48.20 -28.38 1.80
N SER A 16 48.30 -29.58 1.24
CA SER A 16 47.55 -29.98 0.04
C SER A 16 46.04 -29.96 0.27
N SER A 17 45.31 -29.22 -0.56
CA SER A 17 43.85 -29.27 -0.61
C SER A 17 43.35 -30.69 -0.98
N PRO A 18 42.29 -31.20 -0.33
CA PRO A 18 41.61 -32.40 -0.84
C PRO A 18 41.02 -32.14 -2.24
N PRO A 19 40.87 -33.17 -3.09
CA PRO A 19 40.34 -33.00 -4.44
C PRO A 19 38.90 -32.47 -4.41
N PRO A 20 38.48 -31.69 -5.43
CA PRO A 20 37.13 -31.15 -5.48
C PRO A 20 36.09 -32.29 -5.53
N THR A 21 35.24 -32.36 -4.51
CA THR A 21 34.08 -33.26 -4.52
C THR A 21 33.25 -32.98 -5.77
N SER A 22 33.03 -34.03 -6.57
CA SER A 22 32.57 -33.86 -7.95
C SER A 22 31.21 -33.17 -8.03
N LEU A 23 30.97 -32.48 -9.16
CA LEU A 23 29.69 -31.82 -9.47
C LEU A 23 28.47 -32.78 -9.29
N ILE A 24 28.73 -34.08 -9.42
CA ILE A 24 27.79 -35.19 -9.28
C ILE A 24 27.32 -35.38 -7.83
N SER A 25 28.17 -35.19 -6.80
CA SER A 25 27.72 -35.33 -5.39
C SER A 25 26.75 -34.21 -5.00
N HIS A 26 27.02 -32.98 -5.46
CA HIS A 26 26.09 -31.86 -5.33
C HIS A 26 24.80 -32.09 -6.11
N LEU A 27 24.86 -32.74 -7.28
CA LEU A 27 23.67 -33.08 -8.06
C LEU A 27 22.80 -34.15 -7.36
N PHE A 28 23.41 -35.20 -6.78
CA PHE A 28 22.68 -36.20 -5.98
C PHE A 28 22.11 -35.63 -4.68
N SER A 29 22.85 -34.75 -3.99
CA SER A 29 22.35 -34.02 -2.82
C SER A 29 21.16 -33.11 -3.18
N PHE A 30 21.24 -32.43 -4.33
CA PHE A 30 20.14 -31.62 -4.88
C PHE A 30 18.91 -32.47 -5.21
N ILE A 31 19.08 -33.63 -5.88
CA ILE A 31 17.99 -34.56 -6.19
C ILE A 31 17.36 -35.12 -4.91
N SER A 32 18.17 -35.54 -3.93
CA SER A 32 17.69 -36.05 -2.64
C SER A 32 16.87 -35.01 -1.87
N ALA A 33 17.37 -33.77 -1.77
CA ALA A 33 16.65 -32.67 -1.13
C ALA A 33 15.35 -32.30 -1.88
N PHE A 34 15.34 -32.35 -3.21
CA PHE A 34 14.15 -32.08 -4.02
C PHE A 34 13.09 -33.18 -3.88
N ILE A 35 13.50 -34.45 -3.76
CA ILE A 35 12.61 -35.59 -3.47
C ILE A 35 12.02 -35.46 -2.06
N GLN A 36 12.83 -35.17 -1.04
CA GLN A 36 12.32 -34.96 0.33
C GLN A 36 11.33 -33.79 0.41
N LEU A 37 11.66 -32.64 -0.18
CA LEU A 37 10.77 -31.48 -0.22
C LEU A 37 9.44 -31.78 -0.94
N SER A 38 9.46 -32.68 -1.92
CA SER A 38 8.25 -33.14 -2.63
C SER A 38 7.43 -34.14 -1.81
N LEU A 39 8.07 -35.07 -1.11
CA LEU A 39 7.40 -36.04 -0.22
C LEU A 39 6.76 -35.34 0.99
N ASP A 40 7.44 -34.37 1.60
CA ASP A 40 6.89 -33.55 2.70
C ASP A 40 5.68 -32.73 2.25
N HIS A 41 5.65 -32.29 0.98
CA HIS A 41 4.51 -31.56 0.43
C HIS A 41 3.33 -32.48 0.10
N LEU A 42 3.59 -33.70 -0.38
CA LEU A 42 2.57 -34.71 -0.68
C LEU A 42 1.95 -35.30 0.59
N THR A 43 2.75 -35.69 1.59
CA THR A 43 2.27 -36.21 2.87
C THR A 43 1.39 -35.21 3.61
N ARG A 44 1.78 -33.92 3.64
CA ARG A 44 0.95 -32.83 4.18
C ARG A 44 -0.36 -32.67 3.42
N CYS A 45 -0.35 -32.79 2.09
CA CYS A 45 -1.58 -32.73 1.28
C CYS A 45 -2.54 -33.88 1.61
N CYS A 46 -2.05 -35.13 1.63
CA CYS A 46 -2.85 -36.31 1.95
C CYS A 46 -3.42 -36.28 3.38
N SER A 47 -2.71 -35.69 4.35
CA SER A 47 -3.20 -35.56 5.73
C SER A 47 -4.38 -34.60 5.90
N SER A 48 -4.69 -33.75 4.91
CA SER A 48 -5.76 -32.75 4.99
C SER A 48 -7.11 -33.19 4.40
N LEU A 49 -7.20 -34.36 3.75
CA LEU A 49 -8.37 -34.80 3.00
C LEU A 49 -9.25 -35.82 3.75
N ARG A 50 -9.87 -35.38 4.85
CA ARG A 50 -10.91 -36.14 5.57
C ARG A 50 -12.30 -36.08 4.88
N ILE A 51 -12.43 -36.54 3.63
CA ILE A 51 -13.73 -37.00 3.08
C ILE A 51 -13.54 -38.29 2.28
N LEU A 52 -14.03 -39.40 2.83
CA LEU A 52 -14.57 -40.52 2.02
C LEU A 52 -15.70 -41.29 2.75
N ARG A 53 -16.54 -40.57 3.50
CA ARG A 53 -17.83 -41.12 3.96
C ARG A 53 -18.88 -40.95 2.86
N TYR A 54 -18.96 -41.88 1.90
CA TYR A 54 -20.21 -42.26 1.21
C TYR A 54 -20.07 -43.47 0.25
N ILE A 55 -19.42 -44.56 0.71
CA ILE A 55 -19.64 -45.89 0.13
C ILE A 55 -20.00 -46.84 1.26
N ASN A 56 -21.30 -46.98 1.53
CA ASN A 56 -21.81 -47.93 2.54
C ASN A 56 -23.13 -48.53 2.03
N ALA A 57 -23.01 -49.46 1.09
CA ALA A 57 -24.10 -50.21 0.49
C ALA A 57 -23.67 -51.68 0.29
N THR A 58 -23.75 -52.46 1.37
CA THR A 58 -23.71 -53.93 1.35
C THR A 58 -24.95 -54.50 0.63
N PRO A 59 -25.00 -55.78 0.18
CA PRO A 59 -24.16 -56.91 0.63
C PRO A 59 -23.67 -57.91 -0.45
N SER A 60 -22.71 -58.78 -0.09
CA SER A 60 -22.84 -60.26 -0.11
C SER A 60 -21.49 -60.98 0.16
N LYS A 61 -21.54 -62.32 0.29
CA LYS A 61 -20.40 -63.25 0.55
C LYS A 61 -19.76 -63.64 -0.82
N THR A 62 -18.57 -64.26 -0.97
CA THR A 62 -17.92 -65.35 -0.21
C THR A 62 -16.38 -65.44 -0.44
N SER A 63 -15.67 -66.02 0.54
CA SER A 63 -14.47 -66.89 0.43
C SER A 63 -13.32 -66.60 -0.57
N GLY A 64 -12.13 -66.31 -0.01
CA GLY A 64 -10.91 -67.13 -0.18
C GLY A 64 -9.99 -66.92 -1.41
N GLY A 65 -8.68 -66.89 -1.16
CA GLY A 65 -7.62 -67.04 -2.18
C GLY A 65 -6.43 -66.08 -2.01
N ASP A 66 -5.25 -66.61 -1.70
CA ASP A 66 -3.99 -65.86 -1.76
C ASP A 66 -3.45 -65.79 -3.19
N ILE A 67 -3.18 -64.58 -3.72
CA ILE A 67 -2.35 -64.36 -4.92
C ILE A 67 -1.39 -63.18 -4.65
N THR A 68 -0.19 -63.27 -5.21
CA THR A 68 0.99 -62.44 -4.92
C THR A 68 0.97 -61.02 -5.55
N PRO A 69 1.79 -60.07 -5.03
CA PRO A 69 1.77 -58.68 -5.48
C PRO A 69 2.51 -58.49 -6.83
N SER A 70 1.76 -58.46 -7.94
CA SER A 70 2.31 -58.18 -9.28
C SER A 70 1.43 -57.34 -10.21
N GLU A 71 0.09 -57.35 -10.05
CA GLU A 71 -0.80 -56.80 -11.09
C GLU A 71 -1.27 -55.35 -10.89
N ALA A 72 -1.22 -54.80 -9.67
CA ALA A 72 -1.48 -53.37 -9.43
C ALA A 72 -0.46 -52.47 -10.18
N THR A 73 0.74 -52.98 -10.42
CA THR A 73 1.80 -52.36 -11.24
C THR A 73 1.46 -52.29 -12.74
N SER A 74 0.47 -53.05 -13.22
CA SER A 74 0.14 -53.18 -14.65
C SER A 74 -0.56 -51.96 -15.25
N VAL A 75 -1.16 -51.09 -14.44
CA VAL A 75 -1.89 -49.89 -14.91
C VAL A 75 -1.06 -48.62 -14.74
N PHE A 76 -0.40 -48.42 -13.60
CA PHE A 76 0.36 -47.18 -13.35
C PHE A 76 1.59 -47.02 -14.28
N CYS A 77 2.25 -48.14 -14.63
CA CYS A 77 3.34 -48.13 -15.61
C CYS A 77 2.90 -47.87 -17.06
N LYS A 78 1.58 -47.87 -17.35
CA LYS A 78 1.04 -47.55 -18.69
C LYS A 78 0.71 -46.06 -18.87
N SER A 79 1.03 -45.21 -17.90
CA SER A 79 0.83 -43.74 -17.96
C SER A 79 2.11 -42.92 -18.14
N VAL A 80 3.18 -43.54 -18.65
CA VAL A 80 4.24 -42.91 -19.46
C VAL A 80 4.94 -41.69 -18.81
N ALA A 81 5.55 -41.92 -17.64
CA ALA A 81 6.84 -41.28 -17.37
C ALA A 81 7.90 -41.79 -18.38
N ILE A 82 9.03 -41.08 -18.50
CA ILE A 82 10.27 -41.43 -19.24
C ILE A 82 10.43 -40.90 -20.70
N PRO A 83 9.81 -41.44 -21.77
CA PRO A 83 10.42 -41.37 -23.12
C PRO A 83 10.64 -40.00 -23.77
N PHE A 84 9.77 -39.01 -23.54
CA PHE A 84 9.61 -37.90 -24.50
C PHE A 84 10.50 -36.67 -24.27
N ILE A 85 10.82 -36.32 -23.02
CA ILE A 85 11.54 -35.06 -22.71
C ILE A 85 13.06 -35.26 -22.70
N LEU A 86 13.55 -36.42 -22.23
CA LEU A 86 14.98 -36.74 -22.25
C LEU A 86 15.52 -36.95 -23.68
N THR A 87 14.70 -37.48 -24.59
CA THR A 87 15.03 -37.58 -26.03
C THR A 87 15.08 -36.20 -26.70
N MET A 88 14.11 -35.33 -26.44
CA MET A 88 14.14 -33.94 -26.91
C MET A 88 15.35 -33.14 -26.40
N ALA A 89 15.81 -33.40 -25.17
CA ALA A 89 17.03 -32.81 -24.63
C ALA A 89 18.31 -33.31 -25.35
N GLY A 90 18.35 -34.59 -25.73
CA GLY A 90 19.49 -35.17 -26.47
C GLY A 90 19.58 -34.69 -27.92
N CYS A 91 18.48 -34.74 -28.67
CA CYS A 91 18.51 -34.52 -30.12
C CYS A 91 18.94 -33.09 -30.52
N LEU A 92 18.53 -32.06 -29.78
CA LEU A 92 18.87 -30.67 -30.13
C LEU A 92 20.34 -30.32 -29.89
N LEU A 93 21.00 -30.96 -28.91
CA LEU A 93 22.42 -30.74 -28.60
C LEU A 93 23.33 -31.43 -29.62
N LEU A 94 22.96 -32.62 -30.09
CA LEU A 94 23.68 -33.34 -31.15
C LEU A 94 23.58 -32.62 -32.51
N LEU A 95 22.39 -32.16 -32.90
CA LEU A 95 22.16 -31.54 -34.21
C LEU A 95 22.81 -30.15 -34.40
N ARG A 96 23.24 -29.47 -33.32
CA ARG A 96 23.98 -28.19 -33.40
C ARG A 96 25.49 -28.28 -33.21
N THR A 97 26.01 -29.39 -32.69
CA THR A 97 27.45 -29.59 -32.48
C THR A 97 28.13 -30.36 -33.62
N LEU A 98 27.38 -31.15 -34.40
CA LEU A 98 27.88 -31.95 -35.52
C LEU A 98 28.05 -31.20 -36.86
N ARG A 99 28.24 -29.87 -36.84
CA ARG A 99 28.74 -29.08 -37.98
C ARG A 99 29.88 -28.16 -37.54
N SER A 100 31.04 -28.79 -37.36
CA SER A 100 32.32 -28.16 -37.00
C SER A 100 32.91 -27.31 -38.17
N PRO A 101 33.67 -26.23 -37.90
CA PRO A 101 34.19 -25.34 -38.96
C PRO A 101 35.52 -25.80 -39.57
N ARG A 102 35.86 -25.27 -40.75
CA ARG A 102 37.21 -25.25 -41.36
C ARG A 102 37.43 -23.98 -42.20
N ASP A 103 38.68 -23.58 -42.32
CA ASP A 103 39.16 -22.30 -42.86
C ASP A 103 39.24 -22.23 -44.41
N TRP A 104 39.25 -21.01 -44.98
CA TRP A 104 40.42 -20.40 -45.65
C TRP A 104 40.11 -19.02 -46.27
N ARG A 105 41.11 -18.37 -46.89
CA ARG A 105 41.17 -16.95 -47.33
C ARG A 105 40.82 -16.76 -48.82
N LYS A 106 40.15 -15.64 -49.19
CA LYS A 106 40.68 -14.57 -50.09
C LYS A 106 39.63 -13.54 -50.63
N GLN A 107 39.83 -12.27 -50.25
CA GLN A 107 40.19 -11.14 -51.13
C GLN A 107 39.32 -10.67 -52.34
N SER A 108 38.87 -9.40 -52.26
CA SER A 108 38.80 -8.34 -53.30
C SER A 108 37.58 -8.09 -54.22
N ARG A 109 37.44 -6.78 -54.55
CA ARG A 109 36.51 -6.05 -55.47
C ARG A 109 35.04 -5.96 -55.00
N VAL A 110 34.42 -4.79 -54.75
CA VAL A 110 34.31 -3.46 -55.44
C VAL A 110 33.17 -3.41 -56.45
N LEU A 111 32.14 -2.60 -56.14
CA LEU A 111 31.27 -1.73 -56.98
C LEU A 111 30.00 -1.34 -56.15
N LEU A 112 29.20 -0.30 -56.43
CA LEU A 112 29.45 1.14 -56.61
C LEU A 112 28.10 1.90 -56.54
N GLY A 113 28.01 2.99 -55.75
CA GLY A 113 26.84 3.88 -55.70
C GLY A 113 25.65 3.40 -54.84
N LYS A 114 24.67 4.25 -54.49
CA LYS A 114 24.58 5.71 -54.66
C LYS A 114 23.64 6.32 -53.59
N GLN A 115 23.98 7.49 -53.06
CA GLN A 115 23.04 8.37 -52.36
C GLN A 115 22.13 9.10 -53.37
N PRO A 116 20.94 9.54 -52.93
CA PRO A 116 20.58 10.94 -53.17
C PRO A 116 20.01 11.63 -51.93
N SER A 117 20.48 12.86 -51.69
CA SER A 117 19.88 13.83 -50.78
C SER A 117 19.17 14.94 -51.57
N LYS A 118 18.10 15.49 -50.97
CA LYS A 118 17.48 16.84 -51.13
C LYS A 118 16.09 16.74 -50.45
N SER A 119 15.83 17.44 -49.35
CA SER A 119 15.56 18.89 -49.24
C SER A 119 14.29 19.34 -49.98
N ASN A 120 13.29 19.75 -49.22
CA ASN A 120 12.39 20.85 -49.57
C ASN A 120 11.95 21.54 -48.27
N SER A 121 11.65 22.83 -48.38
CA SER A 121 11.27 23.71 -47.28
C SER A 121 9.94 24.37 -47.60
N ASP A 122 9.05 24.42 -46.61
CA ASP A 122 7.94 25.37 -46.45
C ASP A 122 7.50 25.25 -44.97
N GLY A 123 6.95 26.26 -44.29
CA GLY A 123 6.63 27.61 -44.74
C GLY A 123 5.68 28.26 -43.72
N GLY A 124 6.18 28.59 -42.52
CA GLY A 124 5.36 29.02 -41.38
C GLY A 124 5.67 30.44 -40.92
N SER A 125 4.67 31.32 -40.94
CA SER A 125 4.76 32.71 -40.49
C SER A 125 3.93 32.96 -39.23
N SER A 126 4.52 33.67 -38.26
CA SER A 126 3.85 34.67 -37.43
C SER A 126 4.91 35.48 -36.68
N ASP A 127 4.71 36.80 -36.57
CA ASP A 127 5.74 37.75 -36.15
C ASP A 127 6.05 37.76 -34.64
N ASP A 128 7.23 38.24 -34.30
CA ASP A 128 7.70 38.45 -32.94
C ASP A 128 6.88 39.50 -32.16
N THR A 129 6.92 39.37 -30.83
CA THR A 129 6.84 40.55 -29.94
C THR A 129 7.73 40.31 -28.73
N ASP A 130 9.05 40.40 -28.96
CA ASP A 130 10.06 40.17 -27.93
C ASP A 130 10.05 41.31 -26.89
N LEU A 131 10.02 40.93 -25.61
CA LEU A 131 10.13 41.85 -24.47
C LEU A 131 11.00 41.24 -23.37
N SER A 132 12.27 41.66 -23.36
CA SER A 132 13.19 41.58 -22.23
C SER A 132 13.49 40.18 -21.67
N MET A 133 14.35 39.44 -22.39
CA MET A 133 15.13 38.32 -21.87
C MET A 133 16.14 38.74 -20.78
N GLN A 134 15.69 39.11 -19.56
CA GLN A 134 16.63 39.24 -18.41
C GLN A 134 16.10 39.13 -16.97
N GLU A 135 14.92 38.57 -16.68
CA GLU A 135 14.43 38.51 -15.27
C GLU A 135 13.65 37.23 -14.84
N LYS A 136 13.91 36.05 -15.43
CA LYS A 136 13.19 34.79 -15.09
C LYS A 136 13.97 33.66 -14.43
N ASP A 137 15.30 33.78 -14.26
CA ASP A 137 16.12 32.74 -13.63
C ASP A 137 16.41 33.00 -12.14
N LYS A 138 15.43 32.69 -11.27
CA LYS A 138 15.61 32.37 -9.82
C LYS A 138 14.32 31.96 -9.09
N ALA A 139 13.50 31.09 -9.69
CA ALA A 139 12.48 30.38 -8.92
C ALA A 139 13.17 29.36 -7.97
N LEU A 140 13.08 29.58 -6.66
CA LEU A 140 13.46 28.59 -5.64
C LEU A 140 12.21 27.89 -5.08
N ASP A 141 12.36 26.65 -4.66
CA ASP A 141 11.32 25.94 -3.89
C ASP A 141 11.22 26.46 -2.45
N VAL A 142 10.17 26.05 -1.74
CA VAL A 142 9.89 26.38 -0.32
C VAL A 142 11.05 26.01 0.62
N TYR A 143 11.98 25.15 0.18
CA TYR A 143 13.15 24.69 0.92
C TYR A 143 14.45 25.40 0.51
N GLY A 144 14.36 26.46 -0.31
CA GLY A 144 15.50 27.28 -0.73
C GLY A 144 16.38 26.65 -1.81
N ARG A 145 15.82 25.80 -2.69
CA ARG A 145 16.56 25.14 -3.78
C ARG A 145 16.12 25.63 -5.15
N SER A 146 17.06 25.93 -6.05
CA SER A 146 16.74 26.37 -7.41
C SER A 146 15.97 25.30 -8.19
N VAL A 147 14.77 25.64 -8.67
CA VAL A 147 13.90 24.78 -9.48
C VAL A 147 14.55 24.42 -10.83
N SER A 148 15.42 25.28 -11.38
CA SER A 148 16.08 25.04 -12.66
C SER A 148 17.12 23.90 -12.64
N SER A 149 17.59 23.47 -11.47
CA SER A 149 18.81 22.66 -11.37
C SER A 149 18.65 21.15 -11.56
N ARG A 150 17.43 20.56 -11.49
CA ARG A 150 17.23 19.09 -11.64
C ARG A 150 16.01 18.62 -12.43
N SER A 151 15.18 19.50 -13.00
CA SER A 151 14.16 19.10 -13.99
C SER A 151 14.75 18.89 -15.40
N ALA A 152 16.00 19.28 -15.61
CA ALA A 152 16.59 19.51 -16.93
C ALA A 152 17.56 18.42 -17.43
N HIS A 153 17.33 17.13 -17.14
CA HIS A 153 17.86 16.00 -17.97
C HIS A 153 17.17 14.65 -17.72
N LEU A 154 15.86 14.56 -17.99
CA LEU A 154 15.19 13.29 -18.35
C LEU A 154 13.81 13.57 -19.00
N LYS A 155 13.80 13.98 -20.28
CA LYS A 155 12.57 13.92 -21.09
C LYS A 155 12.19 12.45 -21.23
N ARG A 156 11.20 11.98 -20.46
CA ARG A 156 10.68 10.60 -20.52
C ARG A 156 9.83 10.37 -21.77
N ASN A 157 10.48 10.43 -22.93
CA ASN A 157 9.94 10.09 -24.24
C ASN A 157 10.05 8.57 -24.49
N GLY A 158 9.60 7.77 -23.52
CA GLY A 158 9.45 6.32 -23.65
C GLY A 158 7.96 5.98 -23.69
N VAL A 159 7.56 5.13 -24.64
CA VAL A 159 6.17 4.65 -24.78
C VAL A 159 5.72 3.88 -23.51
N ASP A 160 6.68 3.28 -22.80
CA ASP A 160 6.48 2.44 -21.62
C ASP A 160 6.56 3.17 -20.26
N ASP A 161 6.49 4.50 -20.20
CA ASP A 161 6.57 5.26 -18.92
C ASP A 161 5.25 5.23 -18.12
N ILE A 162 4.90 4.02 -17.67
CA ILE A 162 3.70 3.62 -16.93
C ILE A 162 3.70 4.04 -15.44
N ASP A 163 4.46 5.06 -15.05
CA ASP A 163 4.52 5.59 -13.69
C ASP A 163 3.39 6.61 -13.44
N PRO A 164 2.61 6.51 -12.34
CA PRO A 164 1.46 7.38 -12.12
C PRO A 164 1.78 8.87 -12.08
N GLY A 165 0.87 9.71 -12.58
CA GLY A 165 1.10 11.13 -12.84
C GLY A 165 1.68 11.96 -11.67
N LEU A 166 1.31 11.61 -10.43
CA LEU A 166 1.87 12.23 -9.21
C LEU A 166 3.37 11.91 -9.05
N LEU A 167 3.72 10.62 -9.05
CA LEU A 167 5.11 10.17 -8.97
C LEU A 167 5.91 10.61 -10.20
N LYS A 168 5.29 10.64 -11.39
CA LYS A 168 5.91 11.07 -12.64
C LYS A 168 6.38 12.53 -12.63
N LYS A 169 5.60 13.42 -12.01
CA LYS A 169 5.91 14.86 -11.89
C LYS A 169 6.86 15.19 -10.73
N HIS A 170 6.84 14.39 -9.65
CA HIS A 170 7.49 14.72 -8.37
C HIS A 170 8.60 13.74 -7.97
N SER A 171 9.15 12.96 -8.91
CA SER A 171 10.33 12.12 -8.71
C SER A 171 11.54 12.62 -9.50
N ALA A 172 12.73 12.59 -8.89
CA ALA A 172 14.02 12.80 -9.56
C ALA A 172 15.03 11.72 -9.13
N ASN A 173 16.04 11.46 -9.96
CA ASN A 173 17.13 10.55 -9.60
C ASN A 173 18.25 11.33 -8.89
N ILE A 174 18.64 10.87 -7.70
CA ILE A 174 19.56 11.53 -6.78
C ILE A 174 20.69 10.57 -6.41
N SER A 175 21.92 11.07 -6.27
CA SER A 175 23.04 10.30 -5.71
C SER A 175 23.10 10.49 -4.20
N TYR A 176 23.28 9.41 -3.45
CA TYR A 176 23.45 9.41 -1.99
C TYR A 176 24.73 8.69 -1.59
N THR A 177 25.48 9.25 -0.65
CA THR A 177 26.67 8.64 -0.06
C THR A 177 26.43 8.35 1.41
N THR A 178 26.60 7.09 1.82
CA THR A 178 26.61 6.66 3.22
C THR A 178 28.02 6.22 3.63
N PRO A 179 28.30 6.02 4.92
CA PRO A 179 29.57 5.42 5.38
C PRO A 179 29.84 4.01 4.82
N ILE A 180 28.83 3.34 4.25
CA ILE A 180 28.91 1.96 3.74
C ILE A 180 29.04 1.94 2.21
N ALA A 181 28.37 2.85 1.50
CA ALA A 181 28.28 2.82 0.04
C ALA A 181 27.88 4.17 -0.58
N THR A 182 28.33 4.40 -1.81
CA THR A 182 27.76 5.45 -2.70
C THR A 182 26.75 4.82 -3.64
N TYR A 183 25.51 5.31 -3.62
CA TYR A 183 24.39 4.89 -4.45
C TYR A 183 24.14 5.97 -5.51
N PRO A 184 24.64 5.82 -6.75
CA PRO A 184 24.83 6.94 -7.68
C PRO A 184 23.55 7.46 -8.33
N SER A 185 22.46 6.69 -8.31
CA SER A 185 21.17 7.07 -8.88
C SER A 185 20.04 6.30 -8.20
N ILE A 186 19.35 7.00 -7.30
CA ILE A 186 18.21 6.54 -6.50
C ILE A 186 17.01 7.45 -6.83
N ARG A 187 15.89 6.85 -7.26
CA ARG A 187 14.65 7.59 -7.47
C ARG A 187 14.15 8.10 -6.12
N THR A 188 14.02 9.41 -6.04
CA THR A 188 13.60 10.15 -4.86
C THR A 188 12.34 10.93 -5.20
N PHE A 189 11.26 10.68 -4.46
CA PHE A 189 10.01 11.40 -4.53
C PHE A 189 9.98 12.50 -3.47
N LEU A 190 9.57 13.70 -3.85
CA LEU A 190 9.29 14.80 -2.93
C LEU A 190 8.06 15.57 -3.39
N TYR A 191 7.05 15.64 -2.54
CA TYR A 191 5.86 16.45 -2.74
C TYR A 191 5.71 17.45 -1.57
N PRO A 192 5.90 18.77 -1.78
CA PRO A 192 5.56 19.76 -0.78
C PRO A 192 4.04 19.78 -0.57
N HIS A 193 3.57 19.91 0.68
CA HIS A 193 2.14 20.03 0.94
C HIS A 193 1.58 21.27 0.19
N PRO A 194 0.43 21.19 -0.50
CA PRO A 194 -0.02 22.22 -1.45
C PRO A 194 -0.22 23.61 -0.84
N HIS A 195 -0.32 23.70 0.49
CA HIS A 195 -0.57 24.92 1.22
C HIS A 195 0.43 25.13 2.37
N ILE A 196 1.63 24.52 2.29
CA ILE A 196 2.65 24.56 3.35
C ILE A 196 3.06 25.98 3.78
N GLU A 197 3.01 26.95 2.85
CA GLU A 197 3.32 28.36 3.10
C GLU A 197 2.27 29.09 3.95
N LYS A 198 1.04 28.56 4.00
CA LYS A 198 -0.11 29.15 4.71
C LYS A 198 -0.31 28.58 6.11
N LEU A 199 0.38 27.51 6.46
CA LEU A 199 0.20 26.81 7.73
C LEU A 199 1.22 27.30 8.78
N PRO A 200 0.86 27.34 10.08
CA PRO A 200 1.80 27.62 11.15
C PRO A 200 3.03 26.69 11.10
N THR A 201 4.21 27.27 11.34
CA THR A 201 5.50 26.54 11.33
C THR A 201 6.31 26.72 12.61
N ASP A 202 5.65 27.21 13.66
CA ASP A 202 6.09 27.22 15.04
C ASP A 202 5.36 26.08 15.79
N PRO A 203 6.00 25.30 16.68
CA PRO A 203 7.45 25.26 16.97
C PRO A 203 8.29 24.55 15.90
N SER A 204 7.65 23.99 14.85
CA SER A 204 8.32 23.37 13.69
C SER A 204 7.38 23.34 12.49
N PRO A 205 7.86 23.11 11.25
CA PRO A 205 7.00 22.83 10.10
C PRO A 205 6.15 21.55 10.30
N LEU A 206 5.16 21.33 9.42
CA LEU A 206 4.42 20.06 9.39
C LEU A 206 5.38 18.86 9.29
N PRO A 207 5.10 17.74 9.98
CA PRO A 207 5.91 16.53 9.89
C PRO A 207 6.04 16.01 8.45
N LEU A 208 7.25 15.54 8.10
CA LEU A 208 7.53 14.91 6.81
C LEU A 208 7.02 13.46 6.83
N LEU A 209 6.07 13.14 5.95
CA LEU A 209 5.51 11.81 5.77
C LEU A 209 6.43 10.99 4.84
N VAL A 210 7.08 9.96 5.35
CA VAL A 210 8.13 9.21 4.65
C VAL A 210 7.65 7.81 4.27
N PHE A 211 7.64 7.52 2.97
CA PHE A 211 7.11 6.27 2.40
C PHE A 211 8.22 5.26 2.07
N ILE A 212 8.16 4.06 2.67
CA ILE A 212 9.24 3.06 2.64
C ILE A 212 8.69 1.68 2.22
N HIS A 213 9.11 1.20 1.05
CA HIS A 213 8.53 0.00 0.42
C HIS A 213 9.21 -1.33 0.80
N GLY A 214 8.49 -2.43 0.55
CA GLY A 214 8.93 -3.79 0.83
C GLY A 214 9.98 -4.37 -0.13
N LEU A 215 10.37 -5.62 0.15
CA LEU A 215 11.35 -6.40 -0.63
C LEU A 215 10.86 -6.61 -2.08
N GLY A 216 11.63 -6.14 -3.06
CA GLY A 216 11.25 -6.21 -4.47
C GLY A 216 10.15 -5.23 -4.89
N GLY A 217 9.73 -4.35 -3.99
CA GLY A 217 8.69 -3.34 -4.21
C GLY A 217 9.16 -2.08 -4.95
N SER A 218 8.34 -1.02 -4.87
CA SER A 218 8.67 0.34 -5.31
C SER A 218 7.70 1.36 -4.69
N LEU A 219 8.04 2.66 -4.73
CA LEU A 219 7.16 3.76 -4.35
C LEU A 219 5.82 3.76 -5.10
N THR A 220 5.76 3.16 -6.29
CA THR A 220 4.52 3.03 -7.08
C THR A 220 3.45 2.19 -6.37
N GLN A 221 3.83 1.32 -5.42
CA GLN A 221 2.87 0.62 -4.54
C GLN A 221 2.13 1.58 -3.60
N PHE A 222 2.76 2.68 -3.17
CA PHE A 222 2.12 3.67 -2.31
C PHE A 222 1.22 4.65 -3.08
N HIS A 223 1.14 4.59 -4.42
CA HIS A 223 0.40 5.59 -5.19
C HIS A 223 -1.07 5.78 -4.75
N PRO A 224 -1.87 4.73 -4.50
CA PRO A 224 -3.26 4.88 -4.06
C PRO A 224 -3.42 5.51 -2.66
N LEU A 225 -2.40 5.42 -1.80
CA LEU A 225 -2.36 6.08 -0.49
C LEU A 225 -1.83 7.52 -0.60
N LEU A 226 -0.83 7.74 -1.45
CA LEU A 226 -0.20 9.04 -1.70
C LEU A 226 -1.19 10.07 -2.24
N THR A 227 -2.14 9.69 -3.10
CA THR A 227 -3.18 10.61 -3.61
C THR A 227 -4.05 11.23 -2.52
N SER A 228 -4.20 10.56 -1.38
CA SER A 228 -4.83 11.11 -0.18
C SER A 228 -3.82 11.91 0.66
N LEU A 229 -2.70 11.27 1.05
CA LEU A 229 -1.81 11.80 2.08
C LEU A 229 -0.97 13.03 1.65
N VAL A 230 -0.81 13.31 0.35
CA VAL A 230 -0.17 14.57 -0.10
C VAL A 230 -0.91 15.83 0.33
N ASN A 231 -2.21 15.71 0.64
CA ASN A 231 -3.03 16.81 1.15
C ASN A 231 -3.05 16.87 2.69
N VAL A 232 -2.27 16.01 3.36
CA VAL A 232 -2.22 15.86 4.83
C VAL A 232 -0.87 16.33 5.38
N GLY A 233 0.21 16.11 4.64
CA GLY A 233 1.54 16.64 4.98
C GLY A 233 2.50 16.59 3.80
N PRO A 234 3.69 17.20 3.91
CA PRO A 234 4.74 17.07 2.91
C PRO A 234 5.20 15.61 2.84
N CYS A 235 5.27 15.04 1.64
CA CYS A 235 5.55 13.62 1.42
C CYS A 235 6.95 13.42 0.80
N PHE A 236 7.66 12.40 1.27
CA PHE A 236 8.98 12.01 0.79
C PHE A 236 9.09 10.48 0.65
N GLY A 237 9.95 9.98 -0.24
CA GLY A 237 10.30 8.57 -0.28
C GLY A 237 11.38 8.26 -1.30
N ILE A 238 11.98 7.07 -1.21
CA ILE A 238 12.92 6.56 -2.22
C ILE A 238 12.52 5.17 -2.71
N ASP A 239 12.77 4.88 -4.00
CA ASP A 239 12.90 3.49 -4.44
C ASP A 239 14.24 2.97 -3.92
N LEU A 240 14.25 1.87 -3.17
CA LEU A 240 15.47 1.25 -2.66
C LEU A 240 16.44 0.86 -3.81
N PRO A 241 17.76 0.72 -3.56
CA PRO A 241 18.75 0.45 -4.61
C PRO A 241 18.35 -0.71 -5.52
N GLY A 242 18.32 -0.47 -6.83
CA GLY A 242 17.88 -1.42 -7.84
C GLY A 242 16.37 -1.74 -7.90
N CYS A 243 15.55 -1.32 -6.92
CA CYS A 243 14.09 -1.40 -6.98
C CYS A 243 13.51 -0.27 -7.84
N GLY A 244 12.27 -0.43 -8.32
CA GLY A 244 11.58 0.55 -9.17
C GLY A 244 12.46 1.13 -10.28
N LEU A 245 12.58 2.47 -10.29
CA LEU A 245 13.44 3.21 -11.23
C LEU A 245 14.86 3.50 -10.70
N SER A 246 15.19 3.08 -9.48
CA SER A 246 16.55 3.19 -8.93
C SER A 246 17.55 2.28 -9.66
N SER A 247 18.78 2.77 -9.80
CA SER A 247 19.88 2.03 -10.41
C SER A 247 20.33 0.87 -9.53
N PHE A 248 20.74 -0.24 -10.15
CA PHE A 248 21.33 -1.39 -9.43
C PHE A 248 22.83 -1.18 -9.21
N LEU A 249 23.17 -0.15 -8.42
CA LEU A 249 24.53 0.21 -8.04
C LEU A 249 24.58 0.69 -6.57
N PRO A 250 25.63 0.35 -5.80
CA PRO A 250 26.73 -0.55 -6.17
C PRO A 250 26.27 -2.02 -6.16
N LYS A 251 27.12 -2.96 -6.58
CA LYS A 251 26.76 -4.40 -6.70
C LYS A 251 27.25 -5.28 -5.53
N SER A 252 27.94 -4.69 -4.56
CA SER A 252 28.39 -5.33 -3.33
C SER A 252 27.21 -5.80 -2.47
N TRP A 253 27.29 -6.99 -1.87
CA TRP A 253 26.19 -7.53 -1.06
C TRP A 253 25.93 -6.71 0.22
N ALA A 254 27.00 -6.20 0.85
CA ALA A 254 26.91 -5.34 2.04
C ALA A 254 26.06 -4.07 1.82
N ALA A 255 26.01 -3.52 0.60
CA ALA A 255 25.20 -2.33 0.29
C ALA A 255 23.67 -2.60 0.27
N TYR A 256 23.25 -3.86 0.48
CA TYR A 256 21.86 -4.30 0.57
C TYR A 256 21.56 -5.00 1.91
N SER A 257 22.47 -4.93 2.89
CA SER A 257 22.12 -5.28 4.26
C SER A 257 21.06 -4.32 4.78
N ILE A 258 20.23 -4.74 5.73
CA ILE A 258 19.18 -3.89 6.28
C ILE A 258 19.75 -2.66 6.99
N GLU A 259 20.95 -2.75 7.57
CA GLU A 259 21.66 -1.65 8.21
C GLU A 259 22.12 -0.63 7.16
N ALA A 260 22.64 -1.10 6.02
CA ALA A 260 23.01 -0.24 4.90
C ALA A 260 21.79 0.46 4.27
N LEU A 261 20.68 -0.27 4.11
CA LEU A 261 19.43 0.27 3.58
C LEU A 261 18.75 1.25 4.55
N ALA A 262 18.75 0.98 5.86
CA ALA A 262 18.29 1.90 6.90
C ALA A 262 19.17 3.15 6.99
N THR A 263 20.49 3.01 6.86
CA THR A 263 21.44 4.14 6.79
C THR A 263 21.21 5.00 5.55
N LEU A 264 20.98 4.38 4.38
CA LEU A 264 20.64 5.09 3.14
C LEU A 264 19.32 5.87 3.28
N LEU A 265 18.28 5.23 3.80
CA LEU A 265 17.00 5.88 4.11
C LEU A 265 17.22 7.06 5.06
N ALA A 266 17.98 6.86 6.14
CA ALA A 266 18.22 7.90 7.13
C ALA A 266 18.96 9.11 6.55
N VAL A 267 20.03 8.89 5.76
CA VAL A 267 20.76 9.95 5.04
C VAL A 267 19.84 10.66 4.04
N ALA A 268 19.02 9.93 3.30
CA ALA A 268 18.11 10.52 2.30
C ALA A 268 17.01 11.39 2.95
N ILE A 269 16.40 10.93 4.05
CA ILE A 269 15.42 11.71 4.83
C ILE A 269 16.11 12.92 5.49
N ASP A 270 17.32 12.73 6.03
CA ASP A 270 18.11 13.78 6.68
C ASP A 270 18.50 14.91 5.72
N GLN A 271 18.83 14.59 4.46
CA GLN A 271 19.09 15.57 3.42
C GLN A 271 17.85 16.39 3.00
N TYR A 272 16.64 15.90 3.26
CA TYR A 272 15.39 16.50 2.74
C TYR A 272 14.46 17.13 3.79
N ARG A 273 14.58 16.81 5.09
CA ARG A 273 13.84 17.52 6.16
C ARG A 273 14.40 18.93 6.40
N ASP A 274 13.54 19.88 6.77
CA ASP A 274 13.95 21.21 7.23
C ASP A 274 14.62 21.09 8.62
N LYS A 275 15.93 20.82 8.60
CA LYS A 275 16.76 20.74 9.81
C LYS A 275 16.77 22.05 10.59
N LYS A 276 16.75 23.20 9.92
CA LYS A 276 16.90 24.53 10.54
C LYS A 276 15.73 24.83 11.47
N ARG A 277 14.53 24.39 11.11
CA ARG A 277 13.30 24.54 11.91
C ARG A 277 12.85 23.21 12.55
N GLY A 278 13.81 22.30 12.78
CA GLY A 278 13.63 21.09 13.58
C GLY A 278 12.58 20.09 13.06
N GLN A 279 12.23 20.12 11.78
CA GLN A 279 11.10 19.37 11.21
C GLN A 279 11.11 17.90 11.63
N LYS A 280 9.96 17.43 12.09
CA LYS A 280 9.74 16.06 12.55
C LYS A 280 9.35 15.14 11.39
N VAL A 281 9.39 13.83 11.63
CA VAL A 281 9.28 12.78 10.61
C VAL A 281 8.30 11.70 11.08
N VAL A 282 7.44 11.25 10.16
CA VAL A 282 6.55 10.09 10.36
C VAL A 282 6.93 9.03 9.33
N LEU A 283 7.27 7.84 9.80
CA LEU A 283 7.64 6.72 8.93
C LEU A 283 6.39 5.93 8.55
N ILE A 284 6.15 5.72 7.26
CA ILE A 284 5.00 5.00 6.69
C ILE A 284 5.55 3.87 5.82
N ALA A 285 5.41 2.65 6.30
CA ALA A 285 6.24 1.55 5.86
C ALA A 285 5.41 0.30 5.49
N HIS A 286 5.91 -0.48 4.54
CA HIS A 286 5.29 -1.75 4.11
C HIS A 286 6.29 -2.89 4.11
N SER A 287 5.91 -4.06 4.65
CA SER A 287 6.69 -5.30 4.56
C SER A 287 8.11 -5.12 5.12
N LEU A 288 9.16 -5.47 4.37
CA LEU A 288 10.56 -5.20 4.75
C LEU A 288 10.83 -3.71 5.12
N GLY A 289 10.08 -2.76 4.53
CA GLY A 289 10.18 -1.35 4.90
C GLY A 289 9.88 -1.09 6.37
N CYS A 290 9.01 -1.89 7.00
CA CYS A 290 8.70 -1.80 8.43
C CYS A 290 9.93 -2.12 9.28
N SER A 291 10.70 -3.13 8.90
CA SER A 291 11.96 -3.50 9.54
C SER A 291 13.01 -2.39 9.43
N LEU A 292 13.18 -1.80 8.23
CA LEU A 292 14.08 -0.67 8.02
C LEU A 292 13.66 0.55 8.86
N SER A 293 12.36 0.80 8.97
CA SER A 293 11.80 1.90 9.76
C SER A 293 11.95 1.68 11.27
N THR A 294 11.84 0.44 11.72
CA THR A 294 12.06 0.02 13.12
C THR A 294 13.53 0.23 13.53
N LEU A 295 14.48 -0.09 12.64
CA LEU A 295 15.90 0.23 12.83
C LEU A 295 16.20 1.74 12.88
N ILE A 296 15.38 2.58 12.25
CA ILE A 296 15.52 4.05 12.31
C ILE A 296 14.88 4.63 13.59
N ALA A 297 13.76 4.06 14.05
CA ALA A 297 12.97 4.59 15.16
C ALA A 297 13.38 4.07 16.56
N SER A 298 14.06 2.92 16.64
CA SER A 298 14.30 2.23 17.92
C SER A 298 15.47 2.81 18.74
N SER A 299 15.29 2.88 20.06
CA SER A 299 16.37 3.12 21.04
C SER A 299 17.44 2.02 20.97
N GLU A 300 17.00 0.76 20.88
CA GLU A 300 17.80 -0.47 20.83
C GLU A 300 18.35 -0.82 19.43
N SER A 301 18.37 0.14 18.50
CA SER A 301 18.91 -0.11 17.15
C SER A 301 20.44 -0.23 17.17
N PRO A 302 21.04 -1.24 16.48
CA PRO A 302 22.49 -1.31 16.29
C PRO A 302 23.03 -0.21 15.37
N VAL A 303 22.16 0.54 14.68
CA VAL A 303 22.54 1.66 13.80
C VAL A 303 22.23 2.97 14.52
N ILE A 304 23.28 3.65 14.99
CA ILE A 304 23.14 4.97 15.64
C ILE A 304 22.84 6.02 14.56
N LEU A 305 21.61 6.55 14.56
CA LEU A 305 21.11 7.48 13.56
C LEU A 305 20.53 8.74 14.23
N SER A 306 21.14 9.90 13.98
CA SER A 306 20.65 11.20 14.47
C SER A 306 19.24 11.56 14.00
N LEU A 307 18.75 10.93 12.93
CA LEU A 307 17.38 11.05 12.47
C LEU A 307 16.35 10.58 13.53
N ARG A 308 16.72 9.65 14.41
CA ARG A 308 15.83 9.05 15.43
C ARG A 308 15.12 10.09 16.28
N GLU A 309 15.83 11.15 16.68
CA GLU A 309 15.32 12.27 17.50
C GLU A 309 14.28 13.15 16.79
N HIS A 310 14.17 13.01 15.46
CA HIS A 310 13.16 13.65 14.64
C HIS A 310 11.97 12.74 14.30
N VAL A 311 12.07 11.42 14.53
CA VAL A 311 10.93 10.50 14.32
C VAL A 311 9.92 10.70 15.45
N ILE A 312 8.65 10.91 15.08
CA ILE A 312 7.53 11.11 16.02
C ILE A 312 6.40 10.09 15.85
N GLY A 313 6.54 9.13 14.92
CA GLY A 313 5.56 8.07 14.73
C GLY A 313 5.96 7.07 13.65
N LEU A 314 5.46 5.85 13.78
CA LEU A 314 5.66 4.74 12.86
C LEU A 314 4.32 4.09 12.47
N ILE A 315 4.04 4.04 11.19
CA ILE A 315 2.95 3.27 10.59
C ILE A 315 3.59 2.06 9.90
N ALA A 316 3.30 0.86 10.38
CA ALA A 316 3.91 -0.39 9.91
C ALA A 316 2.83 -1.31 9.33
N ILE A 317 2.80 -1.41 8.00
CA ILE A 317 1.82 -2.15 7.21
C ILE A 317 2.42 -3.49 6.80
N CYS A 318 1.73 -4.59 7.11
CA CYS A 318 2.20 -5.96 6.90
C CYS A 318 3.64 -6.19 7.45
N PRO A 319 3.93 -5.88 8.72
CA PRO A 319 5.28 -5.99 9.28
C PRO A 319 5.67 -7.46 9.59
N PRO A 320 6.91 -7.89 9.30
CA PRO A 320 7.48 -9.09 9.90
C PRO A 320 7.94 -8.81 11.34
N ALA A 321 7.71 -9.74 12.26
CA ALA A 321 7.99 -9.58 13.69
C ALA A 321 9.47 -9.74 14.05
N GLY A 322 10.22 -10.52 13.29
CA GLY A 322 11.60 -10.82 13.63
C GLY A 322 12.34 -11.69 12.61
N PRO A 323 13.56 -12.12 12.95
CA PRO A 323 14.42 -12.87 12.04
C PRO A 323 13.97 -14.35 11.92
N PRO A 324 14.10 -14.97 10.73
CA PRO A 324 13.67 -16.35 10.54
C PRO A 324 14.61 -17.35 11.26
N PRO A 325 14.09 -18.30 12.05
CA PRO A 325 14.88 -19.26 12.85
C PRO A 325 16.01 -19.95 12.10
N GLU A 326 17.08 -20.31 12.80
CA GLU A 326 18.34 -20.83 12.24
C GLU A 326 18.15 -21.91 11.15
N THR A 327 17.34 -22.93 11.41
CA THR A 327 17.07 -24.02 10.45
C THR A 327 16.43 -23.54 9.15
N LYS A 328 15.56 -22.52 9.23
CA LYS A 328 15.00 -21.82 8.06
C LYS A 328 16.07 -20.92 7.42
N THR A 329 16.83 -20.16 8.21
CA THR A 329 17.91 -19.29 7.72
C THR A 329 18.97 -20.05 6.94
N ALA A 330 19.43 -21.21 7.41
CA ALA A 330 20.35 -22.09 6.68
C ALA A 330 19.75 -22.56 5.34
N SER A 331 18.46 -22.90 5.34
CA SER A 331 17.74 -23.32 4.13
C SER A 331 17.55 -22.16 3.13
N PHE A 332 17.23 -20.96 3.59
CA PHE A 332 17.15 -19.75 2.76
C PHE A 332 18.52 -19.34 2.23
N ARG A 333 19.61 -19.43 3.01
CA ARG A 333 20.97 -19.19 2.51
C ARG A 333 21.34 -20.18 1.41
N ARG A 334 21.05 -21.48 1.56
CA ARG A 334 21.22 -22.50 0.51
C ARG A 334 20.44 -22.15 -0.78
N LEU A 335 19.18 -21.75 -0.65
CA LEU A 335 18.35 -21.30 -1.79
C LEU A 335 18.94 -20.05 -2.46
N LEU A 336 19.41 -19.08 -1.68
CA LEU A 336 20.00 -17.84 -2.19
C LEU A 336 21.39 -18.00 -2.81
N TYR A 337 22.08 -19.13 -2.63
CA TYR A 337 23.33 -19.43 -3.34
C TYR A 337 23.12 -19.86 -4.81
N ILE A 338 21.90 -20.24 -5.22
CA ILE A 338 21.59 -20.68 -6.59
C ILE A 338 21.98 -19.58 -7.62
N PRO A 339 22.65 -19.91 -8.75
CA PRO A 339 23.03 -18.93 -9.77
C PRO A 339 21.86 -18.11 -10.32
N ASP A 340 22.09 -16.83 -10.64
CA ASP A 340 21.04 -15.88 -11.08
C ASP A 340 20.22 -16.42 -12.27
N GLN A 341 20.86 -17.12 -13.20
CA GLN A 341 20.21 -17.71 -14.38
C GLN A 341 19.20 -18.80 -14.00
N VAL A 342 19.54 -19.65 -13.03
CA VAL A 342 18.68 -20.75 -12.56
C VAL A 342 17.55 -20.19 -11.70
N PHE A 343 17.85 -19.20 -10.85
CA PHE A 343 16.83 -18.52 -10.04
C PHE A 343 15.84 -17.72 -10.90
N GLU A 344 16.28 -17.09 -11.98
CA GLU A 344 15.40 -16.42 -12.94
C GLU A 344 14.52 -17.42 -13.72
N LEU A 345 15.04 -18.60 -14.08
CA LEU A 345 14.22 -19.67 -14.66
C LEU A 345 13.11 -20.12 -13.70
N PHE A 346 13.44 -20.33 -12.42
CA PHE A 346 12.43 -20.60 -11.37
C PHE A 346 11.41 -19.46 -11.27
N ARG A 347 11.84 -18.20 -11.18
CA ARG A 347 10.92 -17.05 -11.14
C ARG A 347 10.10 -16.86 -12.42
N ARG A 348 10.55 -17.35 -13.58
CA ARG A 348 9.76 -17.37 -14.82
C ARG A 348 8.70 -18.47 -14.79
N TRP A 349 9.02 -19.65 -14.25
CA TRP A 349 8.05 -20.72 -14.01
C TRP A 349 6.99 -20.30 -12.99
N ASP A 350 7.39 -19.67 -11.89
CA ASP A 350 6.50 -19.21 -10.81
C ASP A 350 5.49 -18.13 -11.25
N ARG A 351 5.83 -17.35 -12.28
CA ARG A 351 4.94 -16.36 -12.94
C ARG A 351 4.01 -16.97 -14.00
N ARG A 352 4.06 -18.28 -14.26
CA ARG A 352 3.17 -18.94 -15.23
C ARG A 352 1.72 -18.86 -14.74
N GLY A 353 0.81 -18.45 -15.62
CA GLY A 353 -0.57 -18.08 -15.27
C GLY A 353 -0.81 -16.58 -15.12
N GLY A 354 0.24 -15.74 -15.16
CA GLY A 354 0.12 -14.28 -15.19
C GLY A 354 -0.61 -13.75 -13.96
N PRO A 355 -1.75 -13.03 -14.11
CA PRO A 355 -2.54 -12.51 -12.98
C PRO A 355 -3.06 -13.61 -12.04
N ASN A 356 -3.21 -14.84 -12.54
CA ASN A 356 -3.63 -16.00 -11.76
C ASN A 356 -2.45 -16.95 -11.44
N SER A 357 -1.20 -16.48 -11.53
CA SER A 357 -0.02 -17.27 -11.16
C SER A 357 0.15 -17.36 -9.64
N SER A 358 0.80 -18.43 -9.17
CA SER A 358 1.20 -18.57 -7.76
C SER A 358 2.08 -17.42 -7.27
N SER A 359 2.88 -16.81 -8.15
CA SER A 359 3.63 -15.59 -7.83
C SER A 359 2.75 -14.40 -7.44
N VAL A 360 1.51 -14.34 -7.93
CA VAL A 360 0.56 -13.26 -7.68
C VAL A 360 -0.38 -13.62 -6.54
N SER A 361 -1.05 -14.78 -6.60
CA SER A 361 -2.08 -15.16 -5.61
C SER A 361 -1.56 -15.21 -4.18
N ARG A 362 -0.28 -15.53 -3.95
CA ARG A 362 0.35 -15.49 -2.62
C ARG A 362 0.38 -14.10 -1.97
N PHE A 363 0.32 -13.02 -2.76
CA PHE A 363 0.39 -11.64 -2.27
C PHE A 363 -1.00 -11.00 -2.17
N VAL A 364 -1.83 -11.21 -3.19
CA VAL A 364 -3.14 -10.53 -3.32
C VAL A 364 -4.32 -11.38 -2.83
N GLY A 365 -4.19 -12.71 -2.81
CA GLY A 365 -5.28 -13.67 -2.58
C GLY A 365 -5.93 -14.14 -3.90
N GLU A 366 -6.52 -15.34 -3.91
CA GLU A 366 -7.14 -15.91 -5.12
C GLU A 366 -8.42 -15.16 -5.54
N SER A 367 -9.15 -14.61 -4.57
CA SER A 367 -10.37 -13.82 -4.76
C SER A 367 -10.15 -12.36 -5.17
N ALA A 368 -8.91 -11.88 -5.21
CA ALA A 368 -8.61 -10.49 -5.58
C ALA A 368 -9.05 -10.14 -7.01
N ASP A 369 -9.35 -8.85 -7.23
CA ASP A 369 -9.75 -8.35 -8.53
C ASP A 369 -8.60 -8.39 -9.57
N LEU A 370 -8.96 -8.25 -10.85
CA LEU A 370 -8.01 -8.37 -11.95
C LEU A 370 -7.01 -7.20 -12.01
N GLU A 371 -7.35 -6.00 -11.56
CA GLU A 371 -6.45 -4.85 -11.54
C GLU A 371 -5.40 -5.00 -10.44
N THR A 372 -5.79 -5.36 -9.21
CA THR A 372 -4.87 -5.65 -8.12
C THR A 372 -3.93 -6.82 -8.47
N LYS A 373 -4.44 -7.87 -9.11
CA LYS A 373 -3.62 -8.97 -9.67
C LYS A 373 -2.64 -8.49 -10.76
N ASN A 374 -3.06 -7.61 -11.66
CA ASN A 374 -2.20 -7.01 -12.68
C ASN A 374 -1.10 -6.11 -12.08
N LEU A 375 -1.41 -5.32 -11.06
CA LEU A 375 -0.43 -4.51 -10.31
C LEU A 375 0.63 -5.40 -9.66
N GLN A 376 0.22 -6.47 -8.96
CA GLN A 376 1.16 -7.44 -8.38
C GLN A 376 2.02 -8.14 -9.45
N LEU A 377 1.43 -8.55 -10.58
CA LEU A 377 2.18 -9.16 -11.68
C LEU A 377 3.26 -8.20 -12.22
N ARG A 378 2.92 -6.92 -12.38
CA ARG A 378 3.86 -5.85 -12.76
C ARG A 378 4.99 -5.70 -11.74
N PHE A 379 4.70 -5.64 -10.43
CA PHE A 379 5.75 -5.58 -9.41
C PHE A 379 6.65 -6.83 -9.42
N ASN A 380 6.07 -8.03 -9.61
CA ASN A 380 6.81 -9.28 -9.77
C ASN A 380 7.72 -9.29 -11.01
N GLN A 381 7.34 -8.59 -12.09
CA GLN A 381 8.16 -8.41 -13.30
C GLN A 381 9.25 -7.35 -13.12
N GLN A 382 8.97 -6.26 -12.42
CA GLN A 382 9.92 -5.16 -12.16
C GLN A 382 11.01 -5.53 -11.13
N SER A 383 10.72 -6.45 -10.21
CA SER A 383 11.66 -6.95 -9.21
C SER A 383 12.82 -7.74 -9.86
N LYS A 384 14.03 -7.15 -9.87
CA LYS A 384 15.24 -7.68 -10.52
C LYS A 384 15.89 -8.77 -9.65
N THR A 385 16.05 -10.00 -10.15
CA THR A 385 16.62 -11.14 -9.39
C THR A 385 17.92 -10.85 -8.61
N PRO A 386 18.98 -10.25 -9.19
CA PRO A 386 20.22 -9.99 -8.45
C PRO A 386 20.08 -8.89 -7.38
N VAL A 387 19.06 -8.03 -7.46
CA VAL A 387 18.70 -7.06 -6.40
C VAL A 387 17.96 -7.79 -5.29
N TRP A 388 16.89 -8.52 -5.65
CA TRP A 388 16.05 -9.24 -4.71
C TRP A 388 16.86 -10.24 -3.87
N ARG A 389 17.76 -11.02 -4.49
CA ARG A 389 18.65 -11.95 -3.77
C ARG A 389 19.56 -11.25 -2.76
N ARG A 390 20.07 -10.06 -3.07
CA ARG A 390 20.95 -9.29 -2.18
C ARG A 390 20.21 -8.73 -0.97
N MET A 391 19.03 -8.16 -1.20
CA MET A 391 18.17 -7.66 -0.11
C MET A 391 17.65 -8.81 0.76
N ALA A 392 17.19 -9.91 0.16
CA ALA A 392 16.75 -11.11 0.87
C ALA A 392 17.88 -11.83 1.62
N TRP A 393 19.14 -11.67 1.19
CA TRP A 393 20.30 -12.12 1.97
C TRP A 393 20.54 -11.20 3.18
N GLY A 394 20.40 -9.88 3.00
CA GLY A 394 20.49 -8.89 4.06
C GLY A 394 19.48 -9.04 5.19
N THR A 395 18.39 -9.79 4.98
CA THR A 395 17.39 -10.09 6.03
C THR A 395 17.72 -11.34 6.87
N LEU A 396 18.75 -12.12 6.51
CA LEU A 396 19.04 -13.42 7.14
C LEU A 396 20.14 -13.30 8.22
N PRO A 397 19.81 -13.50 9.51
CA PRO A 397 20.74 -13.36 10.63
C PRO A 397 21.92 -14.34 10.55
N THR A 398 23.00 -14.02 11.25
CA THR A 398 23.87 -15.03 11.86
C THR A 398 23.37 -15.35 13.27
N TYR A 399 23.57 -16.57 13.74
CA TYR A 399 23.28 -16.96 15.12
C TYR A 399 24.59 -17.12 15.90
N ASP A 400 24.57 -16.76 17.18
CA ASP A 400 25.69 -16.93 18.09
C ASP A 400 25.58 -18.21 18.93
N ASN A 401 26.54 -18.43 19.84
CA ASN A 401 26.59 -19.61 20.69
C ASN A 401 25.44 -19.69 21.73
N THR A 402 24.66 -18.62 21.90
CA THR A 402 23.48 -18.57 22.79
C THR A 402 22.16 -18.73 22.01
N GLY A 403 22.21 -18.70 20.68
CA GLY A 403 21.04 -18.71 19.81
C GLY A 403 20.43 -17.32 19.56
N GLU A 404 21.09 -16.22 19.96
CA GLU A 404 20.66 -14.88 19.59
C GLU A 404 20.97 -14.55 18.13
N ALA A 405 20.09 -13.75 17.51
CA ALA A 405 20.17 -13.38 16.10
C ALA A 405 20.96 -12.07 15.92
N ILE A 406 22.17 -12.19 15.38
CA ILE A 406 23.06 -11.08 15.02
C ILE A 406 22.83 -10.67 13.57
N GLY A 407 22.38 -9.43 13.36
CA GLY A 407 21.97 -8.90 12.05
C GLY A 407 20.70 -9.57 11.53
N GLY A 408 20.26 -9.20 10.32
CA GLY A 408 18.97 -9.67 9.81
C GLY A 408 17.77 -9.06 10.56
N LEU A 409 16.54 -9.43 10.18
CA LEU A 409 15.33 -8.66 10.56
C LEU A 409 15.27 -8.33 12.06
N PRO A 410 14.89 -7.09 12.45
CA PRO A 410 14.87 -6.64 13.83
C PRO A 410 13.93 -7.51 14.67
N GLY A 411 14.50 -8.19 15.67
CA GLY A 411 13.74 -9.00 16.63
C GLY A 411 13.13 -8.17 17.76
N GLY A 412 12.54 -8.86 18.74
CA GLY A 412 11.71 -8.26 19.78
C GLY A 412 12.36 -7.14 20.59
N LYS A 413 13.67 -7.23 20.88
CA LYS A 413 14.43 -6.15 21.56
C LYS A 413 14.37 -4.83 20.78
N VAL A 414 14.58 -4.88 19.47
CA VAL A 414 14.57 -3.68 18.61
C VAL A 414 13.14 -3.15 18.43
N TRP A 415 12.12 -4.01 18.36
CA TRP A 415 10.72 -3.58 18.38
C TRP A 415 10.32 -2.91 19.71
N ALA A 416 10.66 -3.50 20.86
CA ALA A 416 10.36 -2.94 22.19
C ALA A 416 11.01 -1.56 22.44
N GLY A 417 12.16 -1.32 21.79
CA GLY A 417 12.86 -0.03 21.72
C GLY A 417 12.16 1.05 20.88
N VAL A 418 11.10 0.73 20.14
CA VAL A 418 10.25 1.75 19.51
C VAL A 418 9.39 2.41 20.61
N HIS A 419 9.70 3.67 20.90
CA HIS A 419 9.00 4.44 21.95
C HIS A 419 8.04 5.51 21.38
N VAL A 420 8.07 5.73 20.07
CA VAL A 420 7.12 6.59 19.36
C VAL A 420 5.75 5.91 19.19
N PRO A 421 4.66 6.67 19.00
CA PRO A 421 3.36 6.15 18.55
C PRO A 421 3.48 5.19 17.37
N LEU A 422 2.79 4.06 17.45
CA LEU A 422 2.93 2.92 16.54
C LEU A 422 1.56 2.41 16.07
N LEU A 423 1.34 2.41 14.75
CA LEU A 423 0.17 1.80 14.12
C LEU A 423 0.60 0.54 13.36
N LEU A 424 0.19 -0.62 13.86
CA LEU A 424 0.40 -1.93 13.22
C LEU A 424 -0.82 -2.29 12.37
N ILE A 425 -0.62 -2.73 11.14
CA ILE A 425 -1.70 -3.15 10.23
C ILE A 425 -1.32 -4.46 9.55
N ALA A 426 -2.25 -5.42 9.48
CA ALA A 426 -2.12 -6.65 8.69
C ALA A 426 -3.43 -7.01 7.98
N GLY A 427 -3.35 -7.90 6.99
CA GLY A 427 -4.53 -8.53 6.39
C GLY A 427 -4.67 -9.98 6.88
N GLU A 428 -5.90 -10.40 7.17
CA GLU A 428 -6.20 -11.78 7.60
C GLU A 428 -5.80 -12.84 6.57
N SER A 429 -5.80 -12.48 5.28
CA SER A 429 -5.39 -13.32 4.14
C SER A 429 -3.93 -13.05 3.68
N ASP A 430 -3.10 -12.43 4.50
CA ASP A 430 -1.67 -12.22 4.20
C ASP A 430 -0.87 -13.53 4.36
N ASN A 431 -0.39 -14.08 3.24
CA ASN A 431 0.41 -15.31 3.20
C ASN A 431 1.94 -15.05 3.22
N ILE A 432 2.37 -13.79 3.31
CA ILE A 432 3.78 -13.35 3.28
C ILE A 432 4.23 -12.93 4.68
N THR A 433 3.44 -12.07 5.33
CA THR A 433 3.60 -11.60 6.72
C THR A 433 2.25 -11.77 7.40
N LYS A 434 2.03 -12.98 7.89
CA LYS A 434 0.77 -13.40 8.51
C LYS A 434 0.31 -12.46 9.64
N PRO A 435 -1.00 -12.36 9.93
CA PRO A 435 -1.50 -11.53 11.02
C PRO A 435 -0.89 -11.88 12.39
N GLU A 436 -0.47 -13.13 12.63
CA GLU A 436 0.28 -13.51 13.85
C GLU A 436 1.58 -12.71 14.06
N GLU A 437 2.19 -12.14 13.01
CA GLU A 437 3.37 -11.29 13.14
C GLU A 437 3.04 -9.97 13.89
N VAL A 438 1.85 -9.41 13.68
CA VAL A 438 1.38 -8.24 14.45
C VAL A 438 1.15 -8.62 15.92
N THR A 439 0.61 -9.81 16.21
CA THR A 439 0.43 -10.30 17.57
C THR A 439 1.78 -10.43 18.31
N LYS A 440 2.79 -11.03 17.68
CA LYS A 440 4.16 -11.13 18.24
C LYS A 440 4.78 -9.76 18.51
N ILE A 441 4.58 -8.79 17.62
CA ILE A 441 5.08 -7.43 17.83
C ILE A 441 4.43 -6.79 19.06
N LEU A 442 3.13 -7.03 19.31
CA LEU A 442 2.45 -6.58 20.53
C LEU A 442 2.98 -7.28 21.80
N GLU A 443 3.26 -8.58 21.73
CA GLU A 443 3.84 -9.35 22.84
C GLU A 443 5.19 -8.78 23.30
N TYR A 444 6.03 -8.31 22.38
CA TYR A 444 7.32 -7.65 22.70
C TYR A 444 7.19 -6.35 23.49
N PHE A 445 6.03 -5.68 23.46
CA PHE A 445 5.78 -4.49 24.28
C PHE A 445 5.22 -4.82 25.67
N ASN A 446 4.57 -5.97 25.82
CA ASN A 446 3.97 -6.41 27.09
C ASN A 446 5.01 -7.07 28.01
N THR A 447 5.91 -7.87 27.46
CA THR A 447 6.94 -8.62 28.22
C THR A 447 7.95 -7.74 28.96
N GLY A 448 8.07 -6.46 28.57
CA GLY A 448 8.89 -5.47 29.29
C GLY A 448 8.30 -4.99 30.63
N TYR A 449 7.05 -5.34 30.95
CA TYR A 449 6.38 -4.86 32.18
C TYR A 449 6.71 -5.73 33.42
N ASP A 450 6.84 -7.05 33.25
CA ASP A 450 7.01 -8.00 34.37
C ASP A 450 8.41 -7.98 35.00
N GLN A 451 9.45 -7.60 34.25
CA GLN A 451 10.82 -7.55 34.77
C GLN A 451 11.01 -6.48 35.86
N HIS A 452 10.19 -5.42 35.87
CA HIS A 452 10.26 -4.36 36.88
C HIS A 452 9.52 -4.67 38.20
N ILE A 453 8.72 -5.74 38.25
CA ILE A 453 8.02 -6.16 39.47
C ILE A 453 8.81 -7.24 40.22
N ARG A 454 9.57 -8.07 39.51
CA ARG A 454 10.34 -9.20 40.12
C ARG A 454 11.61 -8.80 40.88
N SER A 455 12.06 -7.54 40.86
CA SER A 455 13.31 -7.12 41.49
C SER A 455 13.20 -6.66 42.95
N ASN A 456 11.99 -6.65 43.54
CA ASN A 456 11.70 -5.92 44.78
C ASN A 456 11.09 -6.74 45.94
N TYR A 457 11.29 -8.06 45.98
CA TYR A 457 11.06 -8.86 47.20
C TYR A 457 12.17 -9.91 47.40
N PRO A 458 12.84 -9.97 48.56
CA PRO A 458 13.74 -11.06 48.91
C PRO A 458 12.95 -12.32 49.30
N GLU A 459 13.51 -13.48 49.00
CA GLU A 459 12.90 -14.79 49.21
C GLU A 459 13.21 -15.34 50.61
N SER A 460 12.20 -15.52 51.46
CA SER A 460 12.37 -16.20 52.76
C SER A 460 11.07 -16.85 53.28
N GLN A 461 11.09 -18.18 53.36
CA GLN A 461 10.48 -19.02 54.40
C GLN A 461 8.98 -18.83 54.75
N LEU A 462 8.12 -19.76 54.31
CA LEU A 462 7.70 -20.91 55.13
C LEU A 462 6.69 -21.82 54.39
N GLU A 463 6.66 -23.09 54.78
CA GLU A 463 5.65 -24.10 54.38
C GLU A 463 4.55 -24.18 55.46
N GLY A 464 3.31 -24.61 55.12
CA GLY A 464 2.31 -24.94 56.16
C GLY A 464 0.81 -24.92 55.78
N GLU A 465 0.24 -26.11 55.60
CA GLU A 465 -1.07 -26.60 56.10
C GLU A 465 -2.37 -25.76 55.98
N ASP A 466 -3.08 -25.99 54.87
CA ASP A 466 -4.44 -26.56 54.70
C ASP A 466 -5.56 -26.55 55.81
N PHE A 467 -6.82 -26.64 55.32
CA PHE A 467 -8.11 -26.96 55.96
C PHE A 467 -8.69 -26.14 57.15
N GLY A 468 -9.97 -25.75 57.05
CA GLY A 468 -10.74 -25.15 58.15
C GLY A 468 -12.18 -24.71 57.81
N ALA A 469 -13.08 -25.67 57.57
CA ALA A 469 -14.44 -25.40 57.04
C ALA A 469 -15.43 -24.71 58.01
N ARG A 470 -16.44 -24.02 57.44
CA ARG A 470 -17.78 -23.92 58.04
C ARG A 470 -18.88 -23.79 56.96
N GLY A 471 -19.98 -24.50 57.14
CA GLY A 471 -21.15 -24.51 56.24
C GLY A 471 -22.45 -24.21 57.00
N GLU A 472 -23.55 -24.84 56.56
CA GLU A 472 -24.97 -24.59 56.93
C GLU A 472 -25.69 -23.50 56.11
N ASN A 473 -26.97 -23.63 55.71
CA ASN A 473 -27.85 -24.82 55.70
C ASN A 473 -28.87 -24.74 54.53
N VAL A 474 -29.67 -25.80 54.30
CA VAL A 474 -30.39 -26.08 53.02
C VAL A 474 -31.91 -26.37 53.24
N ASN A 475 -32.70 -26.45 52.13
CA ASN A 475 -34.11 -26.91 51.98
C ASN A 475 -35.25 -25.86 52.12
N HIS A 476 -36.41 -25.95 51.41
CA HIS A 476 -36.84 -26.85 50.31
C HIS A 476 -38.09 -26.34 49.51
N ASN A 477 -38.35 -27.00 48.36
CA ASN A 477 -39.67 -27.29 47.74
C ASN A 477 -40.49 -26.29 46.86
N ALA A 478 -41.13 -26.93 45.85
CA ALA A 478 -42.43 -26.66 45.20
C ALA A 478 -42.57 -25.82 43.89
N ARG A 479 -43.36 -26.41 42.98
CA ARG A 479 -44.05 -25.97 41.73
C ARG A 479 -45.36 -26.81 41.68
N PRO A 480 -46.39 -26.63 40.80
CA PRO A 480 -46.40 -25.92 39.50
C PRO A 480 -47.69 -25.11 39.11
N SER A 481 -47.59 -24.28 38.06
CA SER A 481 -48.61 -23.87 37.03
C SER A 481 -47.89 -22.89 36.07
N LEU A 482 -47.98 -22.93 34.72
CA LEU A 482 -49.10 -22.86 33.77
C LEU A 482 -49.84 -21.51 33.85
N VAL A 483 -49.80 -20.61 32.87
CA VAL A 483 -49.30 -20.62 31.45
C VAL A 483 -48.56 -19.28 31.16
N GLU A 484 -47.99 -18.87 30.01
CA GLU A 484 -47.94 -19.32 28.61
C GLU A 484 -46.67 -18.81 27.85
N GLY A 485 -46.50 -19.21 26.58
CA GLY A 485 -46.23 -18.23 25.49
C GLY A 485 -44.86 -17.59 25.29
N ALA A 486 -43.81 -18.36 24.92
CA ALA A 486 -42.74 -17.87 24.02
C ALA A 486 -41.85 -19.02 23.47
N GLY A 487 -41.63 -19.05 22.15
CA GLY A 487 -40.61 -19.89 21.51
C GLY A 487 -39.20 -19.31 21.74
N ARG A 488 -38.22 -20.16 22.02
CA ARG A 488 -36.93 -19.75 22.62
C ARG A 488 -35.73 -20.04 21.71
N ASN A 489 -35.10 -18.99 21.19
CA ASN A 489 -33.73 -19.07 20.65
C ASN A 489 -32.70 -18.67 21.73
N ILE A 490 -31.51 -19.28 21.68
CA ILE A 490 -30.52 -19.20 22.75
C ILE A 490 -29.48 -18.09 22.48
N THR A 491 -29.11 -17.42 23.57
CA THR A 491 -28.19 -16.28 23.66
C THR A 491 -26.71 -16.73 23.66
N ASN A 492 -25.70 -15.90 23.44
CA ASN A 492 -25.24 -14.88 24.40
C ASN A 492 -24.50 -13.71 23.73
N ASN A 493 -25.02 -12.50 23.96
CA ASN A 493 -24.22 -11.27 23.91
C ASN A 493 -23.46 -11.12 25.24
N VAL A 494 -22.30 -10.46 25.22
CA VAL A 494 -21.69 -9.86 26.42
C VAL A 494 -21.82 -8.34 26.28
N SER A 495 -22.59 -7.73 27.18
CA SER A 495 -22.99 -6.32 27.08
C SER A 495 -21.90 -5.36 27.55
N SER A 496 -21.82 -4.21 26.89
CA SER A 496 -21.03 -3.06 27.33
C SER A 496 -21.84 -2.16 28.28
N THR A 497 -21.28 -1.84 29.45
CA THR A 497 -21.48 -0.57 30.18
C THR A 497 -20.56 -0.55 31.42
N GLY A 498 -19.96 0.60 31.73
CA GLY A 498 -18.94 0.67 32.78
C GLY A 498 -18.14 1.98 32.80
N LEU A 499 -18.82 3.13 32.78
CA LEU A 499 -18.17 4.43 32.90
C LEU A 499 -17.87 4.76 34.36
N ALA A 500 -16.58 4.84 34.72
CA ALA A 500 -16.11 5.42 35.97
C ALA A 500 -15.16 6.58 35.68
N LYS A 501 -15.45 7.77 36.22
CA LYS A 501 -14.53 8.90 36.22
C LYS A 501 -13.47 8.69 37.31
N SER A 502 -12.22 9.04 37.03
CA SER A 502 -11.22 9.31 38.05
C SER A 502 -10.43 10.55 37.67
N ASN A 503 -10.55 11.60 38.49
CA ASN A 503 -9.70 12.78 38.43
C ASN A 503 -8.66 12.67 39.53
N ASN A 504 -7.39 12.44 39.17
CA ASN A 504 -6.23 13.15 39.71
C ASN A 504 -4.96 12.72 38.96
N ALA A 505 -3.96 13.60 38.92
CA ALA A 505 -2.83 13.48 38.02
C ALA A 505 -1.54 13.04 38.71
N THR A 506 -0.83 12.09 38.08
CA THR A 506 0.63 11.95 38.10
C THR A 506 1.09 11.38 36.76
N SER A 507 2.30 11.74 36.31
CA SER A 507 2.75 11.49 34.94
C SER A 507 3.12 10.02 34.65
N GLY A 508 2.41 9.39 33.72
CA GLY A 508 2.72 8.06 33.19
C GLY A 508 2.10 7.86 31.81
N GLY A 509 2.82 8.25 30.75
CA GLY A 509 2.28 8.27 29.39
C GLY A 509 2.05 6.86 28.82
N LYS A 510 0.78 6.50 28.58
CA LYS A 510 0.43 5.24 27.87
C LYS A 510 1.00 5.28 26.46
N ARG A 511 1.89 4.34 26.11
CA ARG A 511 2.48 4.23 24.76
C ARG A 511 1.36 4.16 23.71
N GLY A 512 1.43 5.03 22.70
CA GLY A 512 0.38 5.18 21.67
C GLY A 512 0.39 4.07 20.62
N ILE A 513 0.25 2.81 21.05
CA ILE A 513 0.26 1.63 20.18
C ILE A 513 -1.18 1.27 19.78
N LYS A 514 -1.40 1.01 18.50
CA LYS A 514 -2.65 0.50 17.93
C LYS A 514 -2.36 -0.61 16.92
N ALA A 515 -3.27 -1.56 16.82
CA ALA A 515 -3.18 -2.66 15.86
C ALA A 515 -4.53 -2.90 15.20
N TYR A 516 -4.53 -3.15 13.89
CA TYR A 516 -5.71 -3.49 13.11
C TYR A 516 -5.40 -4.67 12.18
N ILE A 517 -6.19 -5.74 12.29
CA ILE A 517 -6.21 -6.82 11.30
C ILE A 517 -7.43 -6.57 10.41
N PHE A 518 -7.20 -6.37 9.12
CA PHE A 518 -8.26 -6.23 8.13
C PHE A 518 -8.83 -7.63 7.82
N PRO A 519 -10.16 -7.82 7.81
CA PRO A 519 -10.77 -9.12 7.56
C PRO A 519 -10.53 -9.60 6.12
N ALA A 520 -10.66 -10.91 5.90
CA ALA A 520 -10.60 -11.53 4.59
C ALA A 520 -11.58 -10.83 3.61
N PRO A 521 -11.17 -10.56 2.35
CA PRO A 521 -9.99 -11.09 1.67
C PRO A 521 -8.71 -10.23 1.81
N ALA A 522 -8.62 -9.30 2.76
CA ALA A 522 -7.47 -8.39 2.87
C ALA A 522 -6.15 -9.16 3.06
N SER A 523 -5.14 -8.81 2.24
CA SER A 523 -3.91 -9.57 2.05
C SER A 523 -2.66 -8.66 2.09
N HIS A 524 -1.48 -9.17 1.72
CA HIS A 524 -0.23 -8.38 1.69
C HIS A 524 -0.31 -7.14 0.77
N ALA A 525 -1.28 -7.15 -0.15
CA ALA A 525 -1.54 -6.10 -1.13
C ALA A 525 -2.44 -4.96 -0.62
N LEU A 526 -2.88 -4.96 0.66
CA LEU A 526 -3.87 -4.00 1.19
C LEU A 526 -3.48 -2.50 1.10
N LEU A 527 -2.23 -2.22 0.74
CA LEU A 527 -1.70 -0.89 0.43
C LEU A 527 -2.18 -0.34 -0.94
N TYR A 528 -2.47 -1.21 -1.91
CA TYR A 528 -2.82 -0.83 -3.29
C TYR A 528 -4.02 -1.60 -3.87
N ASP A 529 -4.58 -2.57 -3.15
CA ASP A 529 -5.94 -3.03 -3.37
C ASP A 529 -6.94 -1.87 -3.24
N ARG A 530 -7.84 -1.74 -4.21
CA ARG A 530 -8.87 -0.69 -4.27
C ARG A 530 -9.87 -0.77 -3.12
N HIS A 531 -10.16 -1.96 -2.60
CA HIS A 531 -11.15 -2.16 -1.54
C HIS A 531 -10.63 -1.73 -0.16
N THR A 532 -9.40 -2.11 0.18
CA THR A 532 -8.82 -1.86 1.51
C THR A 532 -8.03 -0.55 1.63
N CYS A 533 -7.43 -0.04 0.55
CA CYS A 533 -6.58 1.16 0.62
C CYS A 533 -7.34 2.42 1.12
N ARG A 534 -8.63 2.57 0.80
CA ARG A 534 -9.43 3.70 1.32
C ARG A 534 -9.57 3.64 2.85
N THR A 535 -9.90 2.48 3.39
CA THR A 535 -10.00 2.23 4.84
C THR A 535 -8.65 2.38 5.53
N LEU A 536 -7.57 1.90 4.90
CA LEU A 536 -6.18 2.11 5.35
C LEU A 536 -5.84 3.60 5.43
N SER A 537 -6.13 4.37 4.38
CA SER A 537 -5.91 5.82 4.34
C SER A 537 -6.72 6.56 5.41
N GLY A 538 -7.95 6.12 5.66
CA GLY A 538 -8.79 6.59 6.76
C GLY A 538 -8.13 6.35 8.12
N LEU A 539 -7.80 5.10 8.45
CA LEU A 539 -7.16 4.74 9.74
C LEU A 539 -5.83 5.48 9.98
N ILE A 540 -5.03 5.72 8.93
CA ILE A 540 -3.78 6.48 9.04
C ILE A 540 -4.06 7.96 9.35
N GLN A 541 -4.97 8.60 8.62
CA GLN A 541 -5.38 9.99 8.87
C GLN A 541 -6.08 10.18 10.21
N ASP A 542 -6.76 9.15 10.70
CA ASP A 542 -7.46 9.13 11.98
C ASP A 542 -6.48 8.88 13.15
N PHE A 543 -5.37 8.16 12.92
CA PHE A 543 -4.30 7.94 13.89
C PHE A 543 -3.40 9.18 14.06
N PHE A 544 -3.04 9.86 12.96
CA PHE A 544 -2.14 11.02 12.96
C PHE A 544 -2.47 12.10 14.02
N PRO A 545 -3.67 12.71 14.07
CA PRO A 545 -3.97 13.79 15.00
C PRO A 545 -4.29 13.32 16.42
N LYS A 546 -4.62 12.02 16.60
CA LYS A 546 -4.93 11.44 17.91
C LYS A 546 -3.68 11.00 18.67
N HIS A 547 -2.61 10.68 17.95
CA HIS A 547 -1.44 10.01 18.52
C HIS A 547 -0.08 10.59 18.11
N ILE A 548 0.06 11.28 16.97
CA ILE A 548 1.36 11.79 16.46
C ILE A 548 1.46 13.32 16.51
N ASP A 549 0.62 14.01 15.74
CA ASP A 549 0.65 15.48 15.60
C ASP A 549 -0.75 15.96 15.16
N SER A 550 -1.41 16.76 16.00
CA SER A 550 -2.76 17.29 15.75
C SER A 550 -2.85 18.13 14.47
N ARG A 551 -1.72 18.69 14.02
CA ARG A 551 -1.62 19.53 12.81
C ARG A 551 -1.73 18.73 11.51
N LEU A 552 -1.63 17.40 11.58
CA LEU A 552 -1.95 16.49 10.49
C LEU A 552 -3.47 16.20 10.38
N SER A 553 -4.32 16.82 11.22
CA SER A 553 -5.76 16.86 10.99
C SER A 553 -6.11 17.81 9.84
N LEU A 554 -6.93 17.34 8.89
CA LEU A 554 -7.49 18.19 7.84
C LEU A 554 -8.26 19.38 8.45
N GLY A 555 -9.12 19.15 9.44
CA GLY A 555 -9.88 20.22 10.10
C GLY A 555 -8.99 21.29 10.74
N TRP A 556 -7.88 20.89 11.39
CA TRP A 556 -6.92 21.85 11.96
C TRP A 556 -6.25 22.70 10.87
N GLN A 557 -5.84 22.08 9.75
CA GLN A 557 -5.23 22.81 8.65
C GLN A 557 -6.24 23.81 8.04
N LEU A 558 -7.46 23.38 7.80
CA LEU A 558 -8.50 24.19 7.17
C LEU A 558 -8.83 25.47 7.94
N GLN A 559 -8.85 25.41 9.28
CA GLN A 559 -9.00 26.60 10.14
C GLN A 559 -7.91 27.66 9.87
N HIS A 560 -6.68 27.24 9.59
CA HIS A 560 -5.56 28.14 9.27
C HIS A 560 -5.56 28.58 7.79
N LEU A 561 -5.92 27.69 6.87
CA LEU A 561 -5.95 27.97 5.43
C LEU A 561 -7.04 28.97 5.01
N THR A 562 -8.18 28.95 5.71
CA THR A 562 -9.33 29.84 5.46
C THR A 562 -9.23 31.18 6.19
N THR A 563 -8.26 31.30 7.11
CA THR A 563 -7.89 32.57 7.78
C THR A 563 -6.79 33.33 7.00
N SER A 564 -6.17 32.70 5.99
CA SER A 564 -4.95 33.20 5.33
C SER A 564 -5.12 33.62 3.85
N GLY A 565 -5.66 34.83 3.65
CA GLY A 565 -5.27 35.69 2.52
C GLY A 565 -6.38 36.45 1.76
N LYS A 566 -6.03 37.61 1.20
CA LYS A 566 -6.90 38.51 0.41
C LYS A 566 -7.58 37.83 -0.81
N TRP A 567 -7.08 36.68 -1.27
CA TRP A 567 -7.65 35.94 -2.41
C TRP A 567 -8.82 35.03 -2.02
N ASP A 568 -8.91 34.61 -0.75
CA ASP A 568 -10.08 33.89 -0.22
C ASP A 568 -11.28 34.84 -0.21
N VAL A 569 -11.09 36.09 0.26
CA VAL A 569 -12.14 37.13 0.37
C VAL A 569 -12.98 37.29 -0.91
N LYS A 570 -12.37 37.43 -2.09
CA LYS A 570 -13.12 37.60 -3.36
C LYS A 570 -13.88 36.34 -3.80
N ASN A 571 -13.40 35.15 -3.45
CA ASN A 571 -14.14 33.91 -3.67
C ASN A 571 -15.22 33.72 -2.59
N LEU A 572 -14.96 34.17 -1.36
CA LEU A 572 -15.87 34.11 -0.22
C LEU A 572 -17.08 35.02 -0.40
N GLU A 573 -16.93 36.25 -0.88
CA GLU A 573 -18.05 37.14 -1.26
C GLU A 573 -18.96 36.46 -2.28
N LYS A 574 -18.37 35.97 -3.39
CA LYS A 574 -19.07 35.25 -4.45
C LYS A 574 -19.74 33.97 -3.94
N TRP A 575 -19.07 33.22 -3.06
CA TRP A 575 -19.58 32.00 -2.45
C TRP A 575 -20.68 32.29 -1.42
N LYS A 576 -20.60 33.38 -0.64
CA LYS A 576 -21.64 33.78 0.33
C LYS A 576 -22.92 34.20 -0.40
N ALA A 577 -22.79 34.97 -1.49
CA ALA A 577 -23.91 35.35 -2.35
C ALA A 577 -24.61 34.18 -3.07
N ILE A 578 -23.99 33.01 -3.15
CA ILE A 578 -24.61 31.80 -3.73
C ILE A 578 -25.43 31.07 -2.66
N ASN A 579 -26.69 30.75 -2.98
CA ASN A 579 -27.58 29.93 -2.15
C ASN A 579 -26.86 28.63 -1.73
N PRO A 580 -26.75 28.30 -0.42
CA PRO A 580 -26.12 27.07 0.06
C PRO A 580 -26.53 25.78 -0.66
N VAL A 581 -27.84 25.56 -0.86
CA VAL A 581 -28.43 24.31 -1.40
C VAL A 581 -29.58 24.66 -2.34
N SER A 582 -29.72 23.94 -3.46
CA SER A 582 -30.84 24.08 -4.41
C SER A 582 -32.16 23.56 -3.84
N ASP A 583 -33.25 23.79 -4.57
CA ASP A 583 -34.44 22.95 -4.49
C ASP A 583 -34.15 21.53 -5.00
N VAL A 584 -35.03 20.57 -4.72
CA VAL A 584 -34.87 19.18 -5.17
C VAL A 584 -34.95 19.09 -6.70
N ILE A 585 -33.97 18.41 -7.30
CA ILE A 585 -33.79 18.28 -8.75
C ILE A 585 -34.14 16.85 -9.15
N GLY A 586 -35.20 16.67 -9.95
CA GLY A 586 -35.61 15.38 -10.51
C GLY A 586 -35.70 14.24 -9.48
N ASP A 587 -36.42 14.46 -8.38
CA ASP A 587 -36.63 13.57 -7.21
C ASP A 587 -35.40 13.09 -6.41
N THR A 588 -34.19 13.18 -6.98
CA THR A 588 -33.00 12.46 -6.49
C THR A 588 -31.99 13.37 -5.79
N PHE A 589 -31.83 14.62 -6.24
CA PHE A 589 -30.66 15.43 -5.90
C PHE A 589 -30.98 16.78 -5.26
N VAL A 590 -29.99 17.33 -4.54
CA VAL A 590 -29.83 18.78 -4.37
C VAL A 590 -28.40 19.21 -4.73
N ALA A 591 -28.29 20.26 -5.56
CA ALA A 591 -27.03 20.89 -5.92
C ALA A 591 -26.64 21.93 -4.86
N MET A 592 -25.49 21.74 -4.21
CA MET A 592 -25.01 22.64 -3.16
C MET A 592 -23.66 23.28 -3.51
N LYS A 593 -23.33 24.40 -2.86
CA LYS A 593 -21.95 24.91 -2.84
C LYS A 593 -21.13 24.10 -1.84
N THR A 594 -19.80 24.04 -2.00
CA THR A 594 -18.94 23.42 -0.98
C THR A 594 -19.20 24.03 0.39
N LEU A 595 -19.18 23.21 1.44
CA LEU A 595 -19.09 23.70 2.82
C LEU A 595 -17.72 24.37 3.03
N ARG A 596 -17.55 25.17 4.10
CA ARG A 596 -16.26 25.70 4.57
C ARG A 596 -16.13 25.50 6.07
N GLU A 597 -14.95 25.13 6.56
CA GLU A 597 -14.71 24.82 7.99
C GLU A 597 -14.95 26.00 8.95
N VAL A 598 -14.84 27.24 8.47
CA VAL A 598 -14.94 28.48 9.29
C VAL A 598 -16.10 29.40 8.90
N ASP A 599 -17.09 28.90 8.14
CA ASP A 599 -18.29 29.70 7.86
C ASP A 599 -19.36 29.50 8.93
N GLU A 600 -19.98 30.58 9.38
CA GLU A 600 -20.98 30.59 10.45
C GLU A 600 -22.26 29.79 10.12
N ILE A 601 -22.56 29.59 8.83
CA ILE A 601 -23.87 29.08 8.37
C ILE A 601 -23.73 27.78 7.56
N HIS A 602 -22.73 27.68 6.68
CA HIS A 602 -22.53 26.52 5.78
C HIS A 602 -21.23 25.77 6.13
N THR A 603 -21.11 25.46 7.42
CA THR A 603 -20.13 24.54 8.05
C THR A 603 -20.71 23.11 8.16
N PRO A 604 -19.87 22.06 8.29
CA PRO A 604 -20.35 20.67 8.38
C PRO A 604 -21.33 20.40 9.52
N ILE A 605 -21.06 20.89 10.74
CA ILE A 605 -21.89 20.60 11.92
C ILE A 605 -23.29 21.24 11.81
N PRO A 606 -23.46 22.55 11.56
CA PRO A 606 -24.78 23.15 11.35
C PRO A 606 -25.50 22.60 10.11
N PHE A 607 -24.76 22.30 9.04
CA PHE A 607 -25.34 21.66 7.86
C PHE A 607 -25.92 20.29 8.20
N ALA A 608 -25.15 19.41 8.86
CA ALA A 608 -25.64 18.10 9.23
C ALA A 608 -26.81 18.18 10.21
N GLN A 609 -26.78 19.08 11.19
CA GLN A 609 -27.92 19.34 12.09
C GLN A 609 -29.19 19.77 11.33
N LYS A 610 -29.06 20.61 10.31
CA LYS A 610 -30.18 21.14 9.51
C LYS A 610 -30.73 20.14 8.48
N TRP A 611 -29.88 19.28 7.92
CA TRP A 611 -30.19 18.42 6.77
C TRP A 611 -30.24 16.92 7.08
N LYS A 612 -29.94 16.47 8.31
CA LYS A 612 -30.11 15.08 8.73
C LYS A 612 -31.51 14.56 8.42
N GLY A 613 -31.59 13.39 7.78
CA GLY A 613 -32.86 12.79 7.34
C GLY A 613 -33.51 13.45 6.12
N LYS A 614 -32.97 14.57 5.60
CA LYS A 614 -33.35 15.19 4.33
C LYS A 614 -32.31 14.95 3.24
N ILE A 615 -31.03 15.02 3.60
CA ILE A 615 -29.90 14.63 2.75
C ILE A 615 -29.29 13.37 3.35
N TYR A 616 -29.15 12.32 2.54
CA TYR A 616 -28.61 11.01 2.96
C TYR A 616 -27.08 10.94 2.82
N ALA A 617 -26.58 11.46 1.70
CA ALA A 617 -25.16 11.49 1.36
C ALA A 617 -24.79 12.77 0.62
N VAL A 618 -23.53 13.19 0.74
CA VAL A 618 -22.93 14.29 -0.02
C VAL A 618 -21.85 13.72 -0.94
N ILE A 619 -22.00 13.98 -2.24
CA ILE A 619 -21.06 13.63 -3.30
C ILE A 619 -20.23 14.86 -3.65
N ASP A 620 -18.95 14.85 -3.24
CA ASP A 620 -17.97 15.88 -3.58
C ASP A 620 -17.27 15.51 -4.89
N ILE A 621 -17.58 16.26 -5.95
CA ILE A 621 -16.98 16.10 -7.28
C ILE A 621 -15.77 17.02 -7.53
N SER A 622 -15.29 17.77 -6.53
CA SER A 622 -14.15 18.68 -6.67
C SER A 622 -12.80 17.96 -6.70
N HIS A 623 -11.80 18.56 -7.35
CA HIS A 623 -10.45 17.98 -7.54
C HIS A 623 -9.60 18.03 -6.26
N GLU A 624 -9.62 19.19 -5.60
CA GLU A 624 -8.84 19.49 -4.39
C GLU A 624 -9.46 18.81 -3.16
N SER A 625 -8.74 18.75 -2.04
CA SER A 625 -9.35 18.35 -0.77
C SER A 625 -10.52 19.28 -0.41
N PRO A 626 -11.59 18.75 0.22
CA PRO A 626 -12.70 19.59 0.68
C PRO A 626 -12.17 20.67 1.64
N VAL A 627 -12.72 21.89 1.54
CA VAL A 627 -12.34 23.00 2.44
C VAL A 627 -13.08 22.95 3.80
N TYR A 628 -13.45 21.75 4.20
CA TYR A 628 -14.17 21.36 5.41
C TYR A 628 -13.84 19.91 5.80
N ASP A 629 -13.98 19.52 7.05
CA ASP A 629 -13.80 18.14 7.53
C ASP A 629 -15.05 17.26 7.24
N PRO A 630 -14.96 16.25 6.35
CA PRO A 630 -16.13 15.42 6.02
C PRO A 630 -16.57 14.51 7.17
N VAL A 631 -15.68 14.15 8.09
CA VAL A 631 -15.99 13.23 9.21
C VAL A 631 -17.03 13.87 10.15
N GLN A 632 -17.18 15.19 10.13
CA GLN A 632 -18.24 15.92 10.83
C GLN A 632 -19.63 15.70 10.21
N LEU A 633 -19.74 15.54 8.89
CA LEU A 633 -21.00 15.16 8.23
C LEU A 633 -21.40 13.74 8.60
N GLU A 634 -20.43 12.82 8.57
CA GLU A 634 -20.64 11.40 8.86
C GLU A 634 -21.09 11.20 10.32
N LYS A 635 -20.43 11.88 11.27
CA LYS A 635 -20.87 11.93 12.69
C LYS A 635 -22.27 12.53 12.85
N GLY A 636 -22.68 13.45 11.99
CA GLY A 636 -24.04 14.00 11.96
C GLY A 636 -25.09 13.01 11.42
N GLY A 637 -24.67 12.00 10.65
CA GLY A 637 -25.52 11.01 10.00
C GLY A 637 -25.78 11.28 8.51
N ILE A 638 -24.85 11.96 7.82
CA ILE A 638 -24.86 12.15 6.37
C ILE A 638 -23.57 11.54 5.80
N GLN A 639 -23.68 10.54 4.91
CA GLN A 639 -22.50 9.90 4.31
C GLN A 639 -21.70 10.89 3.43
N TYR A 640 -20.40 10.66 3.24
CA TYR A 640 -19.57 11.45 2.32
C TYR A 640 -18.89 10.57 1.26
N HIS A 641 -18.98 10.97 -0.01
CA HIS A 641 -18.39 10.26 -1.16
C HIS A 641 -17.58 11.22 -2.04
N LYS A 642 -16.28 10.98 -2.18
CA LYS A 642 -15.37 11.80 -3.00
C LYS A 642 -15.17 11.19 -4.38
N LEU A 643 -15.54 11.93 -5.44
CA LEU A 643 -15.38 11.55 -6.84
C LEU A 643 -14.60 12.66 -7.60
N PRO A 644 -13.27 12.73 -7.44
CA PRO A 644 -12.51 13.91 -7.83
C PRO A 644 -12.40 14.06 -9.36
N THR A 645 -12.97 15.13 -9.90
CA THR A 645 -12.91 15.45 -11.34
C THR A 645 -12.04 16.67 -11.64
N VAL A 646 -11.54 16.78 -12.86
CA VAL A 646 -10.71 17.92 -13.30
C VAL A 646 -11.54 19.21 -13.35
N SER A 647 -10.93 20.35 -13.01
CA SER A 647 -11.62 21.65 -13.02
C SER A 647 -11.74 22.25 -14.42
N LYS A 648 -12.75 23.12 -14.62
CA LYS A 648 -13.09 23.85 -15.86
C LYS A 648 -13.47 23.03 -17.11
N ILE A 649 -13.09 21.75 -17.22
CA ILE A 649 -13.48 20.88 -18.34
C ILE A 649 -14.77 20.08 -18.02
N PRO A 650 -15.55 19.69 -19.03
CA PRO A 650 -16.67 18.75 -18.86
C PRO A 650 -16.17 17.35 -18.44
N PRO A 651 -16.84 16.68 -17.50
CA PRO A 651 -16.57 15.28 -17.15
C PRO A 651 -16.56 14.34 -18.36
N THR A 652 -15.62 13.39 -18.36
CA THR A 652 -15.48 12.33 -19.36
C THR A 652 -16.67 11.35 -19.34
N ILE A 653 -16.67 10.37 -20.26
CA ILE A 653 -17.67 9.30 -20.28
C ILE A 653 -17.46 8.36 -19.08
N ASP A 654 -16.21 8.06 -18.74
CA ASP A 654 -15.87 7.21 -17.60
C ASP A 654 -16.19 7.87 -16.24
N GLU A 655 -15.86 9.16 -16.06
CA GLU A 655 -16.26 9.91 -14.85
C GLU A 655 -17.79 9.94 -14.66
N VAL A 656 -18.56 10.11 -15.74
CA VAL A 656 -20.04 10.05 -15.68
C VAL A 656 -20.53 8.64 -15.34
N ARG A 657 -19.94 7.58 -15.92
CA ARG A 657 -20.29 6.19 -15.57
C ARG A 657 -20.06 5.92 -14.08
N ASP A 658 -18.91 6.35 -13.55
CA ASP A 658 -18.56 6.18 -12.14
C ASP A 658 -19.52 6.97 -11.22
N PHE A 659 -19.93 8.18 -11.61
CA PHE A 659 -20.98 8.95 -10.90
C PHE A 659 -22.33 8.25 -10.94
N VAL A 660 -22.77 7.77 -12.10
CA VAL A 660 -24.04 7.06 -12.28
C VAL A 660 -24.08 5.77 -11.44
N SER A 661 -23.00 4.97 -11.45
CA SER A 661 -22.88 3.77 -10.61
C SER A 661 -22.84 4.10 -9.11
N LEU A 662 -22.18 5.20 -8.71
CA LEU A 662 -22.20 5.70 -7.33
C LEU A 662 -23.62 6.08 -6.89
N VAL A 663 -24.33 6.86 -7.70
CA VAL A 663 -25.69 7.31 -7.39
C VAL A 663 -26.68 6.15 -7.35
N SER A 664 -26.66 5.22 -8.31
CA SER A 664 -27.61 4.09 -8.30
C SER A 664 -27.45 3.20 -7.06
N ARG A 665 -26.21 2.91 -6.61
CA ARG A 665 -25.97 2.23 -5.32
C ARG A 665 -26.55 3.02 -4.14
N LEU A 666 -26.38 4.35 -4.12
CA LEU A 666 -26.92 5.19 -3.06
C LEU A 666 -28.45 5.27 -3.10
N GLU A 667 -29.10 5.26 -4.28
CA GLU A 667 -30.56 5.14 -4.39
C GLU A 667 -31.08 3.77 -3.91
N GLU A 668 -30.32 2.67 -4.10
CA GLU A 668 -30.64 1.35 -3.57
C GLU A 668 -30.56 1.33 -2.03
N GLU A 669 -29.43 1.77 -1.45
CA GLU A 669 -29.24 1.91 0.01
C GLU A 669 -30.33 2.80 0.64
N LEU A 670 -30.61 3.94 0.02
CA LEU A 670 -31.63 4.89 0.46
C LEU A 670 -33.05 4.31 0.35
N SER A 671 -33.33 3.50 -0.67
CA SER A 671 -34.63 2.84 -0.83
C SER A 671 -34.83 1.68 0.16
N ALA A 672 -33.76 1.09 0.68
CA ALA A 672 -33.84 0.17 1.82
C ALA A 672 -34.12 0.92 3.14
N VAL A 673 -33.43 2.04 3.38
CA VAL A 673 -33.63 2.88 4.59
C VAL A 673 -35.01 3.55 4.61
N HIS A 674 -35.49 4.06 3.47
CA HIS A 674 -36.78 4.74 3.37
C HIS A 674 -37.97 3.82 3.70
N LYS A 675 -37.89 2.52 3.37
CA LYS A 675 -38.88 1.49 3.76
C LYS A 675 -38.98 1.23 5.26
N ALA A 676 -38.03 1.74 6.05
CA ALA A 676 -38.03 1.66 7.51
C ALA A 676 -38.40 2.99 8.20
N LEU A 677 -38.78 4.03 7.43
CA LEU A 677 -39.34 5.27 7.95
C LEU A 677 -40.86 5.18 8.10
N PRO A 678 -41.49 5.99 8.98
CA PRO A 678 -42.95 6.07 9.07
C PRO A 678 -43.61 6.54 7.77
N ASP A 679 -44.83 6.07 7.51
CA ASP A 679 -45.62 6.52 6.36
C ASP A 679 -45.75 8.05 6.29
N GLY A 680 -45.58 8.60 5.10
CA GLY A 680 -45.60 10.05 4.85
C GLY A 680 -44.28 10.78 5.14
N ALA A 681 -43.25 10.11 5.67
CA ALA A 681 -41.92 10.72 5.78
C ALA A 681 -41.32 11.02 4.38
N PRO A 682 -40.79 12.23 4.11
CA PRO A 682 -40.24 12.57 2.81
C PRO A 682 -39.00 11.71 2.49
N ARG A 683 -38.91 11.19 1.26
CA ARG A 683 -37.73 10.46 0.75
C ARG A 683 -36.50 11.39 0.84
N PRO A 684 -35.41 10.98 1.50
CA PRO A 684 -34.18 11.77 1.52
C PRO A 684 -33.55 11.86 0.12
N VAL A 685 -32.69 12.86 -0.10
CA VAL A 685 -32.02 13.11 -1.40
C VAL A 685 -30.50 13.10 -1.27
N LEU A 686 -29.81 13.15 -2.40
CA LEU A 686 -28.34 13.15 -2.49
C LEU A 686 -27.82 14.57 -2.76
N GLY A 687 -26.98 15.09 -1.88
CA GLY A 687 -26.29 16.36 -2.08
C GLY A 687 -25.14 16.19 -3.07
N VAL A 688 -24.99 17.10 -4.05
CA VAL A 688 -23.87 17.06 -5.01
C VAL A 688 -23.21 18.43 -5.09
N HIS A 689 -21.87 18.50 -4.98
CA HIS A 689 -21.15 19.77 -5.10
C HIS A 689 -19.78 19.68 -5.78
N CYS A 690 -19.50 20.69 -6.59
CA CYS A 690 -18.14 21.16 -6.84
C CYS A 690 -17.84 22.33 -5.88
N HIS A 691 -17.09 23.35 -6.29
CA HIS A 691 -16.86 24.53 -5.44
C HIS A 691 -18.15 25.37 -5.25
N TYR A 692 -18.94 25.57 -6.31
CA TYR A 692 -20.08 26.51 -6.31
C TYR A 692 -21.46 25.86 -6.56
N GLY A 693 -21.50 24.59 -6.98
CA GLY A 693 -22.76 23.90 -7.29
C GLY A 693 -23.45 24.38 -8.57
N PHE A 694 -22.69 24.57 -9.65
CA PHE A 694 -23.19 24.90 -11.00
C PHE A 694 -22.51 23.96 -12.02
N ASN A 695 -22.03 24.43 -13.16
CA ASN A 695 -21.32 23.74 -14.26
C ASN A 695 -21.10 22.21 -14.11
N ARG A 696 -20.05 21.76 -13.39
CA ARG A 696 -19.76 20.32 -13.20
C ARG A 696 -20.89 19.57 -12.47
N THR A 697 -21.49 20.18 -11.45
CA THR A 697 -22.63 19.62 -10.70
C THR A 697 -23.84 19.46 -11.62
N GLY A 698 -24.16 20.49 -12.42
CA GLY A 698 -25.25 20.42 -13.39
C GLY A 698 -25.01 19.40 -14.50
N PHE A 699 -23.77 19.28 -14.99
CA PHE A 699 -23.42 18.27 -15.98
C PHE A 699 -23.64 16.85 -15.46
N PHE A 700 -23.16 16.54 -14.25
CA PHE A 700 -23.37 15.21 -13.64
C PHE A 700 -24.84 14.91 -13.33
N VAL A 701 -25.56 15.88 -12.77
CA VAL A 701 -27.00 15.73 -12.47
C VAL A 701 -27.79 15.56 -13.76
N ALA A 702 -27.58 16.39 -14.78
CA ALA A 702 -28.25 16.28 -16.08
C ALA A 702 -27.93 14.94 -16.78
N SER A 703 -26.67 14.50 -16.79
CA SER A 703 -26.28 13.16 -17.27
C SER A 703 -27.08 12.05 -16.58
N TYR A 704 -27.26 12.10 -15.24
CA TYR A 704 -28.06 11.10 -14.53
C TYR A 704 -29.56 11.19 -14.87
N LEU A 705 -30.11 12.41 -14.95
CA LEU A 705 -31.52 12.60 -15.33
C LEU A 705 -31.82 12.04 -16.74
N ILE A 706 -30.89 12.22 -17.68
CA ILE A 706 -30.99 11.66 -19.04
C ILE A 706 -30.82 10.13 -19.00
N GLU A 707 -29.73 9.61 -18.43
CA GLU A 707 -29.38 8.18 -18.48
C GLU A 707 -30.25 7.27 -17.59
N LYS A 708 -30.89 7.81 -16.54
CA LYS A 708 -31.62 7.01 -15.53
C LYS A 708 -33.05 7.45 -15.24
N LYS A 709 -33.40 8.73 -15.42
CA LYS A 709 -34.76 9.25 -15.15
C LYS A 709 -35.53 9.59 -16.44
N GLY A 710 -34.95 9.37 -17.62
CA GLY A 710 -35.61 9.49 -18.92
C GLY A 710 -35.82 10.93 -19.42
N PHE A 711 -35.10 11.91 -18.87
CA PHE A 711 -35.22 13.31 -19.29
C PHE A 711 -34.62 13.52 -20.70
N SER A 712 -35.20 14.44 -21.47
CA SER A 712 -34.54 14.97 -22.67
C SER A 712 -33.34 15.85 -22.28
N VAL A 713 -32.39 16.06 -23.20
CA VAL A 713 -31.19 16.86 -22.93
C VAL A 713 -31.55 18.27 -22.46
N GLN A 714 -32.47 18.93 -23.17
CA GLN A 714 -32.98 20.25 -22.79
C GLN A 714 -33.72 20.19 -21.45
N GLY A 715 -34.65 19.25 -21.26
CA GLY A 715 -35.43 19.15 -20.02
C GLY A 715 -34.57 18.89 -18.77
N ALA A 716 -33.45 18.18 -18.91
CA ALA A 716 -32.49 17.96 -17.82
C ALA A 716 -31.67 19.23 -17.49
N ILE A 717 -31.41 20.09 -18.49
CA ILE A 717 -30.78 21.40 -18.31
C ILE A 717 -31.77 22.38 -17.67
N ASP A 718 -33.01 22.44 -18.18
CA ASP A 718 -34.09 23.30 -17.70
C ASP A 718 -34.43 23.01 -16.23
N GLU A 719 -34.57 21.73 -15.87
CA GLU A 719 -34.84 21.29 -14.49
C GLU A 719 -33.68 21.65 -13.55
N PHE A 720 -32.43 21.53 -14.02
CA PHE A 720 -31.26 21.97 -13.25
C PHE A 720 -31.22 23.50 -13.09
N GLU A 721 -31.52 24.28 -14.13
CA GLU A 721 -31.59 25.74 -14.03
C GLU A 721 -32.75 26.19 -13.12
N ARG A 722 -33.93 25.60 -13.26
CA ARG A 722 -35.13 25.90 -12.45
C ARG A 722 -34.84 25.78 -10.95
N CYS A 723 -34.20 24.70 -10.52
CA CYS A 723 -33.86 24.47 -9.11
C CYS A 723 -32.54 25.13 -8.67
N ARG A 724 -31.63 25.44 -9.60
CA ARG A 724 -30.27 25.94 -9.31
C ARG A 724 -29.87 27.12 -10.22
N TYR A 725 -30.73 28.13 -10.29
CA TYR A 725 -30.57 29.29 -11.16
C TYR A 725 -29.19 30.00 -11.03
N PRO A 726 -28.56 30.45 -12.15
CA PRO A 726 -28.87 30.24 -13.56
C PRO A 726 -28.15 29.00 -14.14
N GLY A 727 -28.42 27.82 -13.58
CA GLY A 727 -28.03 26.53 -14.16
C GLY A 727 -26.54 26.35 -14.49
N ILE A 728 -26.26 25.85 -15.69
CA ILE A 728 -24.92 25.61 -16.23
C ILE A 728 -24.44 26.89 -16.93
N LYS A 729 -23.43 27.56 -16.37
CA LYS A 729 -22.99 28.92 -16.76
C LYS A 729 -21.90 28.95 -17.84
N HIS A 730 -21.63 27.82 -18.48
CA HIS A 730 -20.55 27.64 -19.45
C HIS A 730 -21.08 26.80 -20.61
N GLU A 731 -21.19 27.43 -21.78
CA GLU A 731 -21.73 26.85 -23.01
C GLU A 731 -21.05 25.51 -23.35
N HIS A 732 -19.73 25.42 -23.25
CA HIS A 732 -19.00 24.18 -23.56
C HIS A 732 -19.35 22.96 -22.69
N PHE A 733 -19.99 23.15 -21.53
CA PHE A 733 -20.61 22.05 -20.76
C PHE A 733 -21.97 21.65 -21.34
N ILE A 734 -22.79 22.62 -21.75
CA ILE A 734 -24.08 22.41 -22.42
C ILE A 734 -23.85 21.72 -23.77
N ASP A 735 -22.96 22.25 -24.61
CA ASP A 735 -22.58 21.67 -25.89
C ASP A 735 -22.16 20.21 -25.75
N THR A 736 -21.39 19.89 -24.69
CA THR A 736 -20.94 18.52 -24.44
C THR A 736 -22.08 17.58 -23.99
N LEU A 737 -23.14 18.08 -23.36
CA LEU A 737 -24.37 17.30 -23.11
C LEU A 737 -25.11 17.03 -24.42
N PHE A 738 -25.31 18.05 -25.27
CA PHE A 738 -25.93 17.89 -26.58
C PHE A 738 -25.16 16.91 -27.48
N VAL A 739 -23.84 17.07 -27.60
CA VAL A 739 -22.96 16.17 -28.38
C VAL A 739 -22.93 14.74 -27.82
N ARG A 740 -23.16 14.53 -26.52
CA ARG A 740 -23.17 13.20 -25.90
C ARG A 740 -24.52 12.49 -26.02
N TYR A 741 -25.63 13.22 -25.97
CA TYR A 741 -26.97 12.62 -25.78
C TYR A 741 -27.98 12.92 -26.90
N CYS A 742 -27.70 13.80 -27.87
CA CYS A 742 -28.57 13.97 -29.03
C CYS A 742 -28.34 12.88 -30.08
N VAL A 743 -29.38 12.10 -30.35
CA VAL A 743 -29.39 11.03 -31.33
C VAL A 743 -29.33 11.59 -32.76
N GLY A 744 -28.40 11.11 -33.58
CA GLY A 744 -28.32 11.44 -35.01
C GLY A 744 -26.93 11.87 -35.50
N LEU A 745 -26.02 12.25 -34.61
CA LEU A 745 -24.65 12.66 -34.97
C LEU A 745 -23.77 11.48 -35.42
N GLN A 746 -23.87 11.11 -36.70
CA GLN A 746 -22.88 10.24 -37.33
C GLN A 746 -21.54 10.98 -37.45
N ARG A 747 -20.52 10.50 -36.73
CA ARG A 747 -19.13 10.91 -36.97
C ARG A 747 -18.68 10.38 -38.33
N ALA A 748 -18.50 11.27 -39.31
CA ALA A 748 -17.76 10.94 -40.51
C ALA A 748 -16.34 10.47 -40.16
N SER A 749 -15.80 9.53 -40.94
CA SER A 749 -14.43 9.04 -40.77
C SER A 749 -13.44 10.18 -41.03
N THR A 750 -12.61 10.50 -40.04
CA THR A 750 -11.46 11.39 -40.21
C THR A 750 -10.46 10.74 -41.17
N LEU A 751 -9.95 11.54 -42.12
CA LEU A 751 -8.86 11.16 -43.03
C LEU A 751 -7.50 11.10 -42.30
#